data_AF-A0AAW1TQN7-F1
#
_entry.id   AF-A0AAW1TQN7-F1
#
_cell.length_a   1.000
_cell.length_b   1.000
_cell.length_c   1.000
_cell.angle_alpha   90.00
_cell.angle_beta   90.00
_cell.angle_gamma   90.00
#
_symmetry.space_group_name_H-M   'P 1'
#
loop_
_entity.id
_entity.type
_entity.pdbx_description
1 polymer ?
#
loop_
_entity_poly.entity_id
_entity_poly.type
_entity_poly.pdbx_seq_one_letter_code
_entity_poly.pdbx_strand_id
1 'polypeptide(L)'
;MAEDFIEKFHDLKGTILKEKKKSLFLLLDSHKSFHTDENMLKEINQNLIPKTYLEEIYKLEFLLYFRRTSDLLEVLKNGNDIAASKIIRQPWFIEGLFKDMKCEEFVQNVFPRLSIVVRSKILKQILKLQNDQLINALFDRLLEIYGLEPAIILLPGCSNDKIKDILLKRGLNLSNTQLKLLHDKDPSLINFYYEEYHRKGGDIHRLSNFSTYLSRKDPALYVNLLLKYEFFACQLGRRITKQFVSENKEAILKDPQKYLDMHIFHKNAFVSELGVDFQKFLTATFPRKLSDLMSSAAFHLLSYYPKSKRYNLYRTVFEDVYKESLLENKNFITENLLEVIPDVEEREKWVEKFENQVEYIKYKRSSVAVVELKEQLKRCDDIKLREKLLEYIVTSCSINNDYDALLDILKLFLKRFRNTDGTVLYNFLRVIYDKFKLNELTDEHWKYIHEIILIQDIRDLPIHNPIVLEFSKYLYKNGEDFGKMVDIYLKSRNFSLRNIKFKDDSFKDVTFQREFLKDALKQNRYKPHSSNSSVEITLAIRDWNKRHPDDLILVSGNKQVVEYVKKSIVDVQWHYHASDELLSMKYLVCRENVLTEFVNVYFNRMDNLENITMTKWFLKFKPDILILEEHIDHVVECLNIKTRFYLMKYLRKYEHLGLVQKISSYYLKKLRDINDDRKDEIAHLLASILPKSDYLKLLDEYVPKFEKLDLMTASLEEKNIHKIQIALAKSVRFSTCHLDALPILLKYCKVDLFQPSLFSLYSCFNRIPEKSLKNVLDHLLKSPVSRRKHSIFLAALVFPLQTNREITDRLLENDENESIRKHLFTSTYKYFLKNPEENFWHILETYMEHLTLYERESLNLLADVHVIPEKYKSKFMEKVCKVFDGLELKENSKARQSMKVHYDKLFESVTDDDIRSLSTDLCIDIIGKKLFDGEYRSNSSCVNFTIKFLLYAPNMRENVQNVLKIMELYKKEHWDTSFGEVAKHAIYGICENIFIKTMTIEEQIISIPENFSSIFAEEWKKVFSLDDTLEEHLMLDFMILKYTNNKDDENFYARRITQMFTYLRDKYGDLIIEVYREFLSKSLRELLGGQNYDVKLMKLSAKMLEIDSSLPNNLLVIPLLPQYQHGCEFDKNFTYVMKKVQSSKGIQRVFINRYFKKC
;
A
#
# COMPACT_ATOMS: atom_id res chain seq x y z
N MET A 1 -6.87 -2.83 -60.35
CA MET A 1 -6.64 -1.95 -59.19
C MET A 1 -6.44 -2.75 -57.90
N ALA A 2 -7.32 -3.69 -57.56
CA ALA A 2 -7.13 -4.56 -56.39
C ALA A 2 -5.85 -5.41 -56.46
N GLU A 3 -5.57 -6.05 -57.60
CA GLU A 3 -4.34 -6.85 -57.81
C GLU A 3 -3.06 -6.00 -57.68
N ASP A 4 -3.01 -4.82 -58.32
CA ASP A 4 -1.90 -3.88 -58.22
C ASP A 4 -1.64 -3.42 -56.77
N PHE A 5 -2.70 -3.21 -55.97
CA PHE A 5 -2.55 -2.90 -54.55
C PHE A 5 -1.96 -4.08 -53.78
N ILE A 6 -2.43 -5.31 -54.02
CA ILE A 6 -1.95 -6.53 -53.35
C ILE A 6 -0.49 -6.78 -53.68
N GLU A 7 -0.09 -6.62 -54.95
CA GLU A 7 1.30 -6.75 -55.38
C GLU A 7 2.20 -5.74 -54.66
N LYS A 8 1.82 -4.46 -54.67
CA LYS A 8 2.56 -3.39 -53.95
C LYS A 8 2.59 -3.58 -52.44
N PHE A 9 1.57 -4.20 -51.85
CA PHE A 9 1.53 -4.50 -50.43
C PHE A 9 2.58 -5.58 -50.05
N HIS A 10 2.79 -6.57 -50.92
CA HIS A 10 3.84 -7.57 -50.69
C HIS A 10 5.25 -7.00 -50.92
N ASP A 11 5.39 -5.92 -51.69
CA ASP A 11 6.69 -5.28 -52.01
C ASP A 11 6.94 -3.93 -51.28
N LEU A 12 6.55 -3.83 -50.00
CA LEU A 12 6.76 -2.61 -49.20
C LEU A 12 8.27 -2.34 -48.94
N LYS A 13 8.77 -1.20 -49.46
CA LYS A 13 10.16 -0.75 -49.34
C LYS A 13 10.59 -0.38 -47.90
N GLY A 14 11.89 -0.56 -47.59
CA GLY A 14 12.55 -0.12 -46.35
C GLY A 14 13.20 -1.26 -45.56
N THR A 15 14.25 -0.94 -44.80
CA THR A 15 15.03 -1.93 -44.02
C THR A 15 14.65 -1.91 -42.54
N ILE A 16 14.30 -0.73 -41.99
CA ILE A 16 13.75 -0.61 -40.63
C ILE A 16 12.22 -0.62 -40.62
N LEU A 17 11.62 -1.08 -39.51
CA LEU A 17 10.16 -1.07 -39.31
C LEU A 17 9.52 0.31 -39.52
N LYS A 18 10.24 1.39 -39.17
CA LYS A 18 9.74 2.76 -39.37
C LYS A 18 9.59 3.10 -40.85
N GLU A 19 10.53 2.67 -41.69
CA GLU A 19 10.50 2.89 -43.16
C GLU A 19 9.44 2.03 -43.82
N LYS A 20 9.39 0.72 -43.54
CA LYS A 20 8.33 -0.16 -44.07
C LYS A 20 6.94 0.34 -43.68
N LYS A 21 6.77 0.81 -42.43
CA LYS A 21 5.52 1.43 -42.00
C LYS A 21 5.24 2.71 -42.80
N LYS A 22 6.23 3.58 -43.02
CA LYS A 22 6.05 4.78 -43.86
C LYS A 22 5.64 4.40 -45.29
N SER A 23 6.26 3.39 -45.89
CA SER A 23 5.90 2.86 -47.21
C SER A 23 4.46 2.35 -47.26
N LEU A 24 4.00 1.65 -46.21
CA LEU A 24 2.60 1.21 -46.10
C LEU A 24 1.65 2.42 -46.09
N PHE A 25 1.92 3.44 -45.27
CA PHE A 25 1.04 4.61 -45.21
C PHE A 25 1.03 5.41 -46.51
N LEU A 26 2.15 5.47 -47.24
CA LEU A 26 2.17 6.04 -48.60
C LEU A 26 1.33 5.23 -49.59
N LEU A 27 1.36 3.89 -49.50
CA LEU A 27 0.52 3.02 -50.31
C LEU A 27 -0.97 3.21 -49.98
N LEU A 28 -1.32 3.31 -48.70
CA LEU A 28 -2.70 3.57 -48.26
C LEU A 28 -3.17 4.96 -48.71
N ASP A 29 -2.33 5.99 -48.56
CA ASP A 29 -2.66 7.37 -48.93
C ASP A 29 -2.82 7.55 -50.45
N SER A 30 -2.07 6.80 -51.26
CA SER A 30 -2.23 6.81 -52.73
C SER A 30 -3.52 6.15 -53.21
N HIS A 31 -4.22 5.42 -52.35
CA HIS A 31 -5.48 4.72 -52.65
C HIS A 31 -6.63 5.18 -51.74
N LYS A 32 -6.64 6.46 -51.33
CA LYS A 32 -7.72 7.06 -50.51
C LYS A 32 -9.12 6.92 -51.11
N SER A 33 -9.23 6.82 -52.44
CA SER A 33 -10.50 6.61 -53.13
C SER A 33 -11.22 5.33 -52.70
N PHE A 34 -10.51 4.35 -52.13
CA PHE A 34 -11.13 3.11 -51.65
C PHE A 34 -12.11 3.35 -50.48
N HIS A 35 -12.01 4.46 -49.75
CA HIS A 35 -12.96 4.79 -48.68
C HIS A 35 -14.43 4.80 -49.13
N THR A 36 -14.71 5.05 -50.41
CA THR A 36 -16.07 5.11 -50.97
C THR A 36 -16.44 3.88 -51.80
N ASP A 37 -15.53 2.93 -52.00
CA ASP A 37 -15.74 1.72 -52.82
C ASP A 37 -15.68 0.45 -51.95
N GLU A 38 -16.84 0.08 -51.40
CA GLU A 38 -16.94 -1.09 -50.52
C GLU A 38 -16.65 -2.42 -51.24
N ASN A 39 -16.99 -2.53 -52.53
CA ASN A 39 -16.78 -3.75 -53.29
C ASN A 39 -15.27 -4.00 -53.50
N MET A 40 -14.52 -2.95 -53.84
CA MET A 40 -13.07 -3.04 -54.00
C MET A 40 -12.36 -3.38 -52.68
N LEU A 41 -12.77 -2.77 -51.56
CA LEU A 41 -12.23 -3.12 -50.24
C LEU A 41 -12.52 -4.57 -49.85
N LYS A 42 -13.70 -5.08 -50.20
CA LYS A 42 -14.08 -6.48 -49.96
C LYS A 42 -13.24 -7.44 -50.81
N GLU A 43 -13.03 -7.13 -52.08
CA GLU A 43 -12.18 -7.89 -53.00
C GLU A 43 -10.73 -7.95 -52.49
N ILE A 44 -10.15 -6.80 -52.12
CA ILE A 44 -8.79 -6.74 -51.56
C ILE A 44 -8.70 -7.56 -50.26
N ASN A 45 -9.65 -7.42 -49.34
CA ASN A 45 -9.59 -8.13 -48.07
C ASN A 45 -9.67 -9.67 -48.23
N GLN A 46 -10.47 -10.14 -49.19
CA GLN A 46 -10.63 -11.56 -49.50
C GLN A 46 -9.37 -12.15 -50.16
N ASN A 47 -8.72 -11.39 -51.04
CA ASN A 47 -7.58 -11.88 -51.82
C ASN A 47 -6.20 -11.59 -51.18
N LEU A 48 -6.10 -10.61 -50.28
CA LEU A 48 -4.84 -10.28 -49.60
C LEU A 48 -4.53 -11.32 -48.50
N ILE A 49 -3.64 -12.26 -48.80
CA ILE A 49 -3.16 -13.29 -47.86
C ILE A 49 -1.77 -12.89 -47.33
N PRO A 50 -1.64 -12.49 -46.06
CA PRO A 50 -0.34 -12.14 -45.49
C PRO A 50 0.67 -13.29 -45.58
N LYS A 51 1.90 -13.00 -46.03
CA LYS A 51 2.99 -13.98 -46.13
C LYS A 51 3.89 -14.03 -44.90
N THR A 52 3.93 -12.95 -44.12
CA THR A 52 4.78 -12.81 -42.93
C THR A 52 4.00 -12.29 -41.74
N TYR A 53 4.54 -12.43 -40.52
CA TYR A 53 3.91 -11.87 -39.32
C TYR A 53 3.80 -10.33 -39.37
N LEU A 54 4.75 -9.65 -40.04
CA LEU A 54 4.67 -8.21 -40.25
C LEU A 54 3.53 -7.83 -41.19
N GLU A 55 3.31 -8.62 -42.25
CA GLU A 55 2.18 -8.43 -43.16
C GLU A 55 0.83 -8.69 -42.48
N GLU A 56 0.72 -9.64 -41.55
CA GLU A 56 -0.50 -9.81 -40.75
C GLU A 56 -0.83 -8.53 -39.95
N ILE A 57 0.21 -7.91 -39.38
CA ILE A 57 0.09 -6.64 -38.69
C ILE A 57 -0.33 -5.53 -39.67
N TYR A 58 0.22 -5.49 -40.88
CA TYR A 58 -0.09 -4.47 -41.88
C TYR A 58 -1.47 -4.66 -42.52
N LYS A 59 -1.95 -5.90 -42.70
CA LYS A 59 -3.33 -6.17 -43.12
C LYS A 59 -4.31 -5.63 -42.07
N LEU A 60 -3.97 -5.77 -40.79
CA LEU A 60 -4.75 -5.15 -39.72
C LEU A 60 -4.71 -3.60 -39.79
N GLU A 61 -3.54 -2.99 -40.05
CA GLU A 61 -3.44 -1.52 -40.24
C GLU A 61 -4.25 -1.05 -41.45
N PHE A 62 -4.31 -1.83 -42.54
CA PHE A 62 -5.18 -1.58 -43.69
C PHE A 62 -6.66 -1.54 -43.29
N LEU A 63 -7.15 -2.55 -42.55
CA LEU A 63 -8.54 -2.59 -42.08
C LEU A 63 -8.88 -1.43 -41.13
N LEU A 64 -7.91 -1.02 -40.30
CA LEU A 64 -8.05 0.12 -39.40
C LEU A 64 -8.07 1.45 -40.15
N TYR A 65 -7.21 1.62 -41.17
CA TYR A 65 -7.14 2.82 -41.99
C TYR A 65 -8.47 3.07 -42.72
N PHE A 66 -9.04 2.04 -43.35
CA PHE A 66 -10.31 2.12 -44.09
C PHE A 66 -11.57 1.89 -43.23
N ARG A 67 -11.44 1.83 -41.91
CA ARG A 67 -12.55 1.71 -40.94
C ARG A 67 -13.53 0.56 -41.19
N ARG A 68 -13.02 -0.63 -41.53
CA ARG A 68 -13.85 -1.81 -41.85
C ARG A 68 -14.40 -2.51 -40.59
N THR A 69 -15.44 -1.95 -39.97
CA THR A 69 -15.99 -2.44 -38.69
C THR A 69 -16.37 -3.93 -38.72
N SER A 70 -17.06 -4.40 -39.76
CA SER A 70 -17.47 -5.81 -39.88
C SER A 70 -16.27 -6.76 -39.99
N ASP A 71 -15.31 -6.44 -40.86
CA ASP A 71 -14.08 -7.22 -41.05
C ASP A 71 -13.23 -7.26 -39.77
N LEU A 72 -13.12 -6.12 -39.06
CA LEU A 72 -12.43 -6.03 -37.78
C LEU A 72 -13.12 -6.84 -36.68
N LEU A 73 -14.46 -6.90 -36.70
CA LEU A 73 -15.21 -7.75 -35.78
C LEU A 73 -14.92 -9.24 -36.02
N GLU A 74 -14.79 -9.68 -37.27
CA GLU A 74 -14.35 -11.05 -37.58
C GLU A 74 -12.92 -11.31 -37.09
N VAL A 75 -12.00 -10.34 -37.22
CA VAL A 75 -10.64 -10.45 -36.65
C VAL A 75 -10.67 -10.63 -35.13
N LEU A 76 -11.60 -9.99 -34.42
CA LEU A 76 -11.76 -10.17 -32.97
C LEU A 76 -12.25 -11.56 -32.59
N LYS A 77 -13.13 -12.17 -33.40
CA LYS A 77 -13.65 -13.53 -33.17
C LYS A 77 -12.56 -14.60 -33.26
N ASN A 78 -11.45 -14.32 -33.94
CA ASN A 78 -10.30 -15.23 -34.05
C ASN A 78 -9.47 -15.35 -32.75
N GLY A 79 -9.72 -14.52 -31.72
CA GLY A 79 -9.06 -14.65 -30.41
C GLY A 79 -7.60 -14.18 -30.36
N ASN A 80 -7.11 -13.46 -31.37
CA ASN A 80 -5.76 -12.89 -31.37
C ASN A 80 -5.68 -11.65 -30.46
N ASP A 81 -5.09 -11.82 -29.27
CA ASP A 81 -4.97 -10.77 -28.26
C ASP A 81 -4.25 -9.49 -28.73
N ILE A 82 -3.25 -9.63 -29.61
CA ILE A 82 -2.46 -8.50 -30.13
C ILE A 82 -3.31 -7.69 -31.10
N ALA A 83 -3.97 -8.37 -32.04
CA ALA A 83 -4.88 -7.75 -32.98
C ALA A 83 -6.04 -7.07 -32.23
N ALA A 84 -6.67 -7.78 -31.29
CA ALA A 84 -7.76 -7.24 -30.49
C ALA A 84 -7.36 -5.97 -29.73
N SER A 85 -6.15 -5.93 -29.15
CA SER A 85 -5.68 -4.76 -28.42
C SER A 85 -5.47 -3.53 -29.32
N LYS A 86 -5.15 -3.72 -30.60
CA LYS A 86 -5.04 -2.62 -31.57
C LYS A 86 -6.41 -2.13 -32.04
N ILE A 87 -7.34 -3.04 -32.31
CA ILE A 87 -8.70 -2.74 -32.77
C ILE A 87 -9.47 -1.97 -31.69
N ILE A 88 -9.53 -2.53 -30.47
CA ILE A 88 -10.34 -1.97 -29.38
C ILE A 88 -9.82 -0.60 -28.91
N ARG A 89 -8.57 -0.25 -29.21
CA ARG A 89 -8.04 1.09 -28.90
C ARG A 89 -8.63 2.19 -29.79
N GLN A 90 -9.27 1.86 -30.91
CA GLN A 90 -9.90 2.83 -31.80
C GLN A 90 -11.29 3.20 -31.27
N PRO A 91 -11.54 4.47 -30.86
CA PRO A 91 -12.86 4.88 -30.35
C PRO A 91 -13.97 4.67 -31.39
N TRP A 92 -13.71 5.07 -32.64
CA TRP A 92 -14.66 4.97 -33.76
C TRP A 92 -15.13 3.53 -34.02
N PHE A 93 -14.33 2.51 -33.68
CA PHE A 93 -14.71 1.12 -33.90
C PHE A 93 -15.84 0.69 -32.95
N ILE A 94 -15.76 1.09 -31.68
CA ILE A 94 -16.81 0.79 -30.70
C ILE A 94 -18.07 1.60 -30.99
N GLU A 95 -17.94 2.86 -31.40
CA GLU A 95 -19.07 3.68 -31.86
C GLU A 95 -19.77 3.04 -33.08
N GLY A 96 -18.98 2.59 -34.06
CA GLY A 96 -19.50 1.90 -35.25
C GLY A 96 -20.19 0.57 -34.93
N LEU A 97 -19.72 -0.17 -33.91
CA LEU A 97 -20.32 -1.42 -33.47
C LEU A 97 -21.78 -1.24 -33.02
N PHE A 98 -22.08 -0.18 -32.27
CA PHE A 98 -23.42 0.08 -31.71
C PHE A 98 -24.28 1.02 -32.57
N LYS A 99 -23.80 1.44 -33.74
CA LYS A 99 -24.60 2.21 -34.69
C LYS A 99 -25.72 1.37 -35.30
N ASP A 100 -25.40 0.12 -35.64
CA ASP A 100 -26.28 -0.78 -36.38
C ASP A 100 -26.69 -2.04 -35.57
N MET A 101 -26.12 -2.26 -34.37
CA MET A 101 -26.34 -3.45 -33.54
C MET A 101 -26.97 -3.10 -32.20
N LYS A 102 -28.03 -3.83 -31.82
CA LYS A 102 -28.69 -3.68 -30.51
C LYS A 102 -27.89 -4.36 -29.39
N CYS A 103 -28.10 -3.93 -28.14
CA CYS A 103 -27.45 -4.51 -26.95
C CYS A 103 -27.71 -6.01 -26.83
N GLU A 104 -28.95 -6.45 -27.02
CA GLU A 104 -29.35 -7.86 -27.02
C GLU A 104 -28.55 -8.68 -28.02
N GLU A 105 -28.49 -8.18 -29.26
CA GLU A 105 -27.80 -8.85 -30.36
C GLU A 105 -26.30 -8.96 -30.07
N PHE A 106 -25.70 -7.91 -29.52
CA PHE A 106 -24.30 -7.94 -29.12
C PHE A 106 -24.03 -9.00 -28.04
N VAL A 107 -24.84 -9.05 -26.97
CA VAL A 107 -24.62 -9.99 -25.86
C VAL A 107 -24.91 -11.44 -26.27
N GLN A 108 -25.91 -11.69 -27.11
CA GLN A 108 -26.31 -13.05 -27.50
C GLN A 108 -25.55 -13.60 -28.72
N ASN A 109 -25.20 -12.77 -29.70
CA ASN A 109 -24.63 -13.26 -30.97
C ASN A 109 -23.14 -12.99 -31.12
N VAL A 110 -22.65 -11.87 -30.56
CA VAL A 110 -21.24 -11.47 -30.67
C VAL A 110 -20.45 -11.97 -29.47
N PHE A 111 -20.91 -11.70 -28.25
CA PHE A 111 -20.19 -12.03 -27.01
C PHE A 111 -19.76 -13.50 -26.92
N PRO A 112 -20.60 -14.51 -27.25
CA PRO A 112 -20.22 -15.94 -27.24
C PRO A 112 -19.11 -16.30 -28.23
N ARG A 113 -18.91 -15.47 -29.27
CA ARG A 113 -17.85 -15.64 -30.28
C ARG A 113 -16.57 -14.89 -29.93
N LEU A 114 -16.51 -14.22 -28.78
CA LEU A 114 -15.33 -13.54 -28.27
C LEU A 114 -14.75 -14.30 -27.07
N SER A 115 -13.43 -14.20 -26.89
CA SER A 115 -12.77 -14.71 -25.68
C SER A 115 -12.96 -13.77 -24.49
N ILE A 116 -12.80 -14.28 -23.25
CA ILE A 116 -12.93 -13.48 -22.02
C ILE A 116 -12.01 -12.25 -22.03
N VAL A 117 -10.77 -12.43 -22.49
CA VAL A 117 -9.79 -11.34 -22.58
C VAL A 117 -10.28 -10.23 -23.52
N VAL A 118 -10.88 -10.60 -24.65
CA VAL A 118 -11.42 -9.65 -25.63
C VAL A 118 -12.70 -8.99 -25.09
N ARG A 119 -13.64 -9.76 -24.53
CA ARG A 119 -14.85 -9.25 -23.86
C ARG A 119 -14.52 -8.17 -22.84
N SER A 120 -13.60 -8.46 -21.92
CA SER A 120 -13.17 -7.53 -20.87
C SER A 120 -12.56 -6.24 -21.43
N LYS A 121 -11.80 -6.31 -22.53
CA LYS A 121 -11.22 -5.14 -23.19
C LYS A 121 -12.29 -4.29 -23.87
N ILE A 122 -13.25 -4.92 -24.56
CA ILE A 122 -14.36 -4.22 -25.21
C ILE A 122 -15.20 -3.49 -24.16
N LEU A 123 -15.62 -4.16 -23.09
CA LEU A 123 -16.41 -3.55 -22.02
C LEU A 123 -15.73 -2.32 -21.41
N LYS A 124 -14.41 -2.40 -21.15
CA LYS A 124 -13.62 -1.26 -20.67
C LYS A 124 -13.56 -0.08 -21.65
N GLN A 125 -13.67 -0.35 -22.95
CA GLN A 125 -13.69 0.70 -23.97
C GLN A 125 -15.10 1.29 -24.14
N ILE A 126 -16.17 0.49 -24.01
CA ILE A 126 -17.57 0.96 -24.02
C ILE A 126 -17.81 2.02 -22.94
N LEU A 127 -17.20 1.89 -21.76
CA LEU A 127 -17.25 2.90 -20.69
C LEU A 127 -16.87 4.32 -21.16
N LYS A 128 -16.04 4.44 -22.21
CA LYS A 128 -15.60 5.73 -22.74
C LYS A 128 -16.62 6.41 -23.65
N LEU A 129 -17.67 5.69 -24.08
CA LEU A 129 -18.73 6.26 -24.92
C LEU A 129 -19.63 7.26 -24.17
N GLN A 130 -19.60 7.27 -22.83
CA GLN A 130 -20.41 8.17 -22.00
C GLN A 130 -21.91 8.18 -22.34
N ASN A 131 -22.46 6.99 -22.65
CA ASN A 131 -23.88 6.81 -22.95
C ASN A 131 -24.54 5.94 -21.87
N ASP A 132 -25.13 6.59 -20.87
CA ASP A 132 -25.71 5.93 -19.71
C ASP A 132 -26.86 4.97 -20.10
N GLN A 133 -27.65 5.26 -21.14
CA GLN A 133 -28.74 4.38 -21.59
C GLN A 133 -28.20 3.08 -22.18
N LEU A 134 -27.23 3.18 -23.09
CA LEU A 134 -26.57 2.02 -23.70
C LEU A 134 -25.86 1.18 -22.63
N ILE A 135 -25.14 1.83 -21.71
CA ILE A 135 -24.38 1.15 -20.67
C ILE A 135 -25.32 0.49 -19.66
N ASN A 136 -26.43 1.14 -19.28
CA ASN A 136 -27.44 0.54 -18.41
C ASN A 136 -28.04 -0.71 -19.04
N ALA A 137 -28.43 -0.66 -20.32
CA ALA A 137 -29.02 -1.80 -21.03
C ALA A 137 -28.04 -2.96 -21.18
N LEU A 138 -26.78 -2.66 -21.54
CA LEU A 138 -25.71 -3.67 -21.59
C LEU A 138 -25.42 -4.28 -20.22
N PHE A 139 -25.42 -3.46 -19.16
CA PHE A 139 -25.22 -3.94 -17.79
C PHE A 139 -26.30 -4.96 -17.42
N ASP A 140 -27.58 -4.66 -17.65
CA ASP A 140 -28.68 -5.56 -17.32
C ASP A 140 -28.61 -6.87 -18.10
N ARG A 141 -28.36 -6.79 -19.42
CA ARG A 141 -28.24 -7.99 -20.26
C ARG A 141 -27.04 -8.86 -19.91
N LEU A 142 -25.91 -8.26 -19.56
CA LEU A 142 -24.74 -9.02 -19.10
C LEU A 142 -24.99 -9.65 -17.74
N LEU A 143 -25.63 -8.92 -16.83
CA LEU A 143 -26.00 -9.42 -15.52
C LEU A 143 -26.95 -10.62 -15.63
N GLU A 144 -27.97 -10.52 -16.50
CA GLU A 144 -28.96 -11.58 -16.76
C GLU A 144 -28.33 -12.85 -17.36
N ILE A 145 -27.40 -12.73 -18.31
CA ILE A 145 -26.88 -13.89 -19.06
C ILE A 145 -25.60 -14.46 -18.45
N TYR A 146 -24.69 -13.59 -18.00
CA TYR A 146 -23.33 -13.95 -17.57
C TYR A 146 -23.05 -13.64 -16.10
N GLY A 147 -23.95 -12.92 -15.40
CA GLY A 147 -23.79 -12.55 -14.01
C GLY A 147 -23.00 -11.25 -13.80
N LEU A 148 -22.73 -10.97 -12.53
CA LEU A 148 -22.17 -9.72 -12.05
C LEU A 148 -20.71 -9.52 -12.46
N GLU A 149 -19.90 -10.57 -12.56
CA GLU A 149 -18.46 -10.43 -12.83
C GLU A 149 -18.12 -9.69 -14.13
N PRO A 150 -18.75 -9.98 -15.29
CA PRO A 150 -18.59 -9.14 -16.48
C PRO A 150 -19.37 -7.83 -16.40
N ALA A 151 -20.56 -7.81 -15.79
CA ALA A 151 -21.41 -6.62 -15.71
C ALA A 151 -20.79 -5.50 -14.87
N ILE A 152 -20.11 -5.82 -13.76
CA ILE A 152 -19.51 -4.85 -12.83
C ILE A 152 -18.39 -4.01 -13.48
N ILE A 153 -17.84 -4.46 -14.61
CA ILE A 153 -16.91 -3.66 -15.42
C ILE A 153 -17.63 -2.40 -15.91
N LEU A 154 -18.89 -2.51 -16.31
CA LEU A 154 -19.72 -1.42 -16.83
C LEU A 154 -20.35 -0.54 -15.73
N LEU A 155 -20.34 -0.98 -14.47
CA LEU A 155 -20.98 -0.26 -13.36
C LEU A 155 -20.61 1.23 -13.30
N PRO A 156 -19.33 1.65 -13.44
CA PRO A 156 -18.99 3.07 -13.35
C PRO A 156 -19.56 3.94 -14.47
N GLY A 157 -20.00 3.35 -15.58
CA GLY A 157 -20.64 4.07 -16.69
C GLY A 157 -22.17 4.06 -16.61
N CYS A 158 -22.78 3.36 -15.65
CA CYS A 158 -24.23 3.38 -15.46
C CYS A 158 -24.69 4.75 -14.92
N SER A 159 -26.00 5.00 -14.94
CA SER A 159 -26.60 6.18 -14.29
C SER A 159 -26.38 6.16 -12.77
N ASN A 160 -26.25 7.33 -12.13
CA ASN A 160 -25.96 7.45 -10.70
C ASN A 160 -26.96 6.70 -9.80
N ASP A 161 -28.26 6.77 -10.11
CA ASP A 161 -29.31 6.07 -9.33
C ASP A 161 -29.13 4.56 -9.38
N LYS A 162 -28.83 4.03 -10.58
CA LYS A 162 -28.54 2.61 -10.78
C LYS A 162 -27.28 2.17 -10.04
N ILE A 163 -26.23 2.99 -10.03
CA ILE A 163 -25.01 2.71 -9.27
C ILE A 163 -25.34 2.60 -7.78
N LYS A 164 -26.06 3.57 -7.22
CA LYS A 164 -26.46 3.56 -5.80
C LYS A 164 -27.31 2.34 -5.47
N ASP A 165 -28.30 2.03 -6.31
CA ASP A 165 -29.17 0.85 -6.15
C ASP A 165 -28.36 -0.46 -6.10
N ILE A 166 -27.39 -0.62 -7.02
CA ILE A 166 -26.54 -1.80 -7.08
C ILE A 166 -25.60 -1.89 -5.86
N LEU A 167 -25.00 -0.77 -5.45
CA LEU A 167 -24.12 -0.71 -4.28
C LEU A 167 -24.87 -1.09 -2.98
N LEU A 168 -26.11 -0.62 -2.83
CA LEU A 168 -26.98 -0.97 -1.71
C LEU A 168 -27.33 -2.46 -1.72
N LYS A 169 -27.93 -2.93 -2.83
CA LYS A 169 -28.51 -4.28 -2.91
C LYS A 169 -27.48 -5.39 -2.90
N ARG A 170 -26.28 -5.17 -3.46
CA ARG A 170 -25.30 -6.24 -3.70
C ARG A 170 -24.04 -6.18 -2.84
N GLY A 171 -23.84 -5.14 -2.04
CA GLY A 171 -22.72 -5.07 -1.08
C GLY A 171 -21.35 -5.18 -1.74
N LEU A 172 -21.12 -4.42 -2.82
CA LEU A 172 -19.95 -4.61 -3.69
C LEU A 172 -18.67 -3.99 -3.12
N ASN A 173 -17.58 -4.76 -3.22
CA ASN A 173 -16.22 -4.26 -3.01
C ASN A 173 -15.61 -3.81 -4.35
N LEU A 174 -15.53 -2.51 -4.57
CA LEU A 174 -15.02 -1.97 -5.83
C LEU A 174 -13.50 -1.90 -5.85
N SER A 175 -12.91 -2.17 -7.02
CA SER A 175 -11.48 -1.99 -7.23
C SER A 175 -11.09 -0.51 -7.25
N ASN A 176 -9.83 -0.22 -6.94
CA ASN A 176 -9.27 1.15 -7.04
C ASN A 176 -9.51 1.80 -8.41
N THR A 177 -9.55 1.01 -9.50
CA THR A 177 -9.84 1.53 -10.84
C THR A 177 -11.30 1.93 -11.00
N GLN A 178 -12.23 1.13 -10.49
CA GLN A 178 -13.67 1.45 -10.53
C GLN A 178 -13.97 2.68 -9.65
N LEU A 179 -13.37 2.77 -8.47
CA LEU A 179 -13.53 3.94 -7.59
C LEU A 179 -13.01 5.23 -8.26
N LYS A 180 -11.88 5.17 -8.97
CA LYS A 180 -11.40 6.31 -9.78
C LYS A 180 -12.42 6.73 -10.84
N LEU A 181 -13.01 5.77 -11.55
CA LEU A 181 -14.02 6.06 -12.56
C LEU A 181 -15.32 6.62 -11.97
N LEU A 182 -15.74 6.14 -10.79
CA LEU A 182 -16.88 6.71 -10.07
C LEU A 182 -16.62 8.14 -9.63
N HIS A 183 -15.42 8.40 -9.07
CA HIS A 183 -15.00 9.76 -8.71
C HIS A 183 -15.00 10.70 -9.91
N ASP A 184 -14.48 10.22 -11.06
CA ASP A 184 -14.44 10.99 -12.31
C ASP A 184 -15.84 11.26 -12.89
N LYS A 185 -16.82 10.40 -12.61
CA LYS A 185 -18.22 10.59 -13.02
C LYS A 185 -18.97 11.55 -12.07
N ASP A 186 -18.95 11.26 -10.78
CA ASP A 186 -19.59 12.06 -9.73
C ASP A 186 -18.92 11.77 -8.36
N PRO A 187 -18.19 12.74 -7.79
CA PRO A 187 -17.56 12.61 -6.47
C PRO A 187 -18.54 12.24 -5.33
N SER A 188 -19.83 12.57 -5.45
CA SER A 188 -20.84 12.23 -4.44
C SER A 188 -21.05 10.71 -4.30
N LEU A 189 -20.79 9.94 -5.36
CA LEU A 189 -20.85 8.48 -5.33
C LEU A 189 -19.76 7.87 -4.45
N ILE A 190 -18.65 8.59 -4.25
CA ILE A 190 -17.59 8.16 -3.34
C ILE A 190 -18.04 8.29 -1.89
N ASN A 191 -18.70 9.39 -1.52
CA ASN A 191 -19.29 9.52 -0.18
C ASN A 191 -20.26 8.37 0.10
N PHE A 192 -21.17 8.12 -0.84
CA PHE A 192 -22.13 7.03 -0.75
C PHE A 192 -21.45 5.66 -0.61
N TYR A 193 -20.42 5.39 -1.42
CA TYR A 193 -19.66 4.15 -1.33
C TYR A 193 -18.96 4.01 0.02
N TYR A 194 -18.31 5.05 0.53
CA TYR A 194 -17.61 5.01 1.83
C TYR A 194 -18.59 4.87 2.99
N GLU A 195 -19.75 5.52 2.94
CA GLU A 195 -20.83 5.33 3.92
C GLU A 195 -21.27 3.87 3.97
N GLU A 196 -21.55 3.27 2.81
CA GLU A 196 -21.95 1.87 2.73
C GLU A 196 -20.83 0.89 3.08
N TYR A 197 -19.59 1.21 2.73
CA TYR A 197 -18.41 0.39 3.02
C TYR A 197 -18.09 0.39 4.52
N HIS A 198 -18.14 1.56 5.16
CA HIS A 198 -17.95 1.72 6.59
C HIS A 198 -19.09 1.07 7.39
N ARG A 199 -20.35 1.28 6.98
CA ARG A 199 -21.53 0.64 7.59
C ARG A 199 -21.43 -0.90 7.58
N LYS A 200 -20.68 -1.47 6.64
CA LYS A 200 -20.49 -2.94 6.49
C LYS A 200 -19.19 -3.45 7.14
N GLY A 201 -18.49 -2.63 7.93
CA GLY A 201 -17.23 -3.02 8.57
C GLY A 201 -16.09 -3.29 7.57
N GLY A 202 -16.12 -2.65 6.40
CA GLY A 202 -15.12 -2.86 5.36
C GLY A 202 -13.71 -2.44 5.80
N ASP A 203 -12.70 -3.24 5.43
CA ASP A 203 -11.29 -2.94 5.68
C ASP A 203 -10.78 -1.76 4.84
N ILE A 204 -10.78 -0.58 5.44
CA ILE A 204 -10.39 0.69 4.79
C ILE A 204 -8.92 0.68 4.32
N HIS A 205 -8.04 -0.19 4.86
CA HIS A 205 -6.66 -0.30 4.38
C HIS A 205 -6.57 -0.76 2.92
N ARG A 206 -7.58 -1.52 2.44
CA ARG A 206 -7.70 -1.93 1.04
C ARG A 206 -7.86 -0.74 0.09
N LEU A 207 -8.30 0.41 0.59
CA LEU A 207 -8.55 1.63 -0.17
C LEU A 207 -7.33 2.58 -0.22
N SER A 208 -6.21 2.25 0.43
CA SER A 208 -5.01 3.10 0.53
C SER A 208 -4.52 3.70 -0.80
N ASN A 209 -4.53 2.91 -1.87
CA ASN A 209 -4.15 3.36 -3.22
C ASN A 209 -5.16 4.36 -3.80
N PHE A 210 -6.45 4.19 -3.53
CA PHE A 210 -7.48 5.15 -3.92
C PHE A 210 -7.42 6.41 -3.05
N SER A 211 -7.16 6.28 -1.76
CA SER A 211 -6.94 7.41 -0.86
C SER A 211 -5.78 8.30 -1.31
N THR A 212 -4.68 7.69 -1.76
CA THR A 212 -3.54 8.42 -2.35
C THR A 212 -3.91 9.14 -3.66
N TYR A 213 -4.86 8.60 -4.40
CA TYR A 213 -5.41 9.25 -5.58
C TYR A 213 -6.30 10.44 -5.21
N LEU A 214 -7.23 10.25 -4.27
CA LEU A 214 -8.10 11.32 -3.76
C LEU A 214 -7.28 12.46 -3.17
N SER A 215 -6.29 12.17 -2.34
CA SER A 215 -5.44 13.19 -1.73
C SER A 215 -4.71 14.09 -2.74
N ARG A 216 -4.52 13.61 -3.99
CA ARG A 216 -3.90 14.37 -5.08
C ARG A 216 -4.91 15.05 -6.00
N LYS A 217 -6.06 14.43 -6.26
CA LYS A 217 -7.02 14.88 -7.27
C LYS A 217 -8.21 15.63 -6.68
N ASP A 218 -8.63 15.28 -5.47
CA ASP A 218 -9.73 15.91 -4.73
C ASP A 218 -9.40 15.95 -3.22
N PRO A 219 -8.49 16.86 -2.81
CA PRO A 219 -8.02 16.94 -1.44
C PRO A 219 -9.12 17.29 -0.44
N ALA A 220 -10.13 18.06 -0.87
CA ALA A 220 -11.26 18.45 -0.03
C ALA A 220 -12.12 17.23 0.33
N LEU A 221 -12.51 16.41 -0.66
CA LEU A 221 -13.22 15.16 -0.40
C LEU A 221 -12.39 14.21 0.47
N TYR A 222 -11.08 14.09 0.19
CA TYR A 222 -10.17 13.27 0.99
C TYR A 222 -10.15 13.69 2.47
N VAL A 223 -10.01 14.98 2.75
CA VAL A 223 -10.03 15.48 4.13
C VAL A 223 -11.42 15.30 4.75
N ASN A 224 -12.51 15.54 4.03
CA ASN A 224 -13.85 15.34 4.58
C ASN A 224 -14.10 13.88 4.98
N LEU A 225 -13.68 12.92 4.15
CA LEU A 225 -13.71 11.50 4.50
C LEU A 225 -12.81 11.21 5.71
N LEU A 226 -11.65 11.87 5.82
CA LEU A 226 -10.74 11.70 6.96
C LEU A 226 -11.36 12.25 8.24
N LEU A 227 -12.05 13.39 8.19
CA LEU A 227 -12.71 13.97 9.35
C LEU A 227 -13.94 13.16 9.79
N LYS A 228 -14.57 12.44 8.86
CA LYS A 228 -15.77 11.64 9.13
C LYS A 228 -15.45 10.23 9.62
N TYR A 229 -14.36 9.65 9.14
CA TYR A 229 -13.99 8.26 9.41
C TYR A 229 -12.62 8.10 10.06
N GLU A 230 -11.88 9.17 10.37
CA GLU A 230 -10.62 9.20 11.13
C GLU A 230 -9.45 8.31 10.65
N PHE A 231 -9.47 7.78 9.41
CA PHE A 231 -8.44 6.84 8.96
C PHE A 231 -7.89 7.10 7.55
N PHE A 232 -6.67 7.63 7.43
CA PHE A 232 -5.88 7.58 6.17
C PHE A 232 -4.35 7.65 6.38
N ALA A 233 -3.58 7.09 5.43
CA ALA A 233 -2.14 6.81 5.57
C ALA A 233 -1.20 7.72 4.75
N CYS A 234 -1.63 8.88 4.22
CA CYS A 234 -0.84 9.66 3.26
C CYS A 234 -0.68 11.13 3.66
N GLN A 235 0.57 11.61 3.67
CA GLN A 235 0.87 13.04 3.80
C GLN A 235 0.59 13.80 2.49
N LEU A 236 0.00 14.99 2.61
CA LEU A 236 -0.23 15.92 1.53
C LEU A 236 1.08 16.62 1.14
N GLY A 237 1.33 16.72 -0.17
CA GLY A 237 2.48 17.48 -0.69
C GLY A 237 2.33 18.99 -0.48
N ARG A 238 3.43 19.73 -0.71
CA ARG A 238 3.50 21.19 -0.53
C ARG A 238 2.38 21.94 -1.26
N ARG A 239 2.15 21.66 -2.55
CA ARG A 239 1.15 22.35 -3.40
C ARG A 239 -0.28 22.14 -2.89
N ILE A 240 -0.61 20.89 -2.57
CA ILE A 240 -1.95 20.49 -2.14
C ILE A 240 -2.26 21.05 -0.75
N THR A 241 -1.28 21.01 0.16
CA THR A 241 -1.42 21.59 1.50
C THR A 241 -1.78 23.07 1.42
N LYS A 242 -1.10 23.84 0.56
CA LYS A 242 -1.42 25.27 0.38
C LYS A 242 -2.86 25.48 -0.07
N GLN A 243 -3.27 24.76 -1.12
CA GLN A 243 -4.63 24.88 -1.64
C GLN A 243 -5.67 24.58 -0.55
N PHE A 244 -5.53 23.45 0.16
CA PHE A 244 -6.48 23.06 1.21
C PHE A 244 -6.57 24.11 2.33
N VAL A 245 -5.43 24.57 2.84
CA VAL A 245 -5.38 25.56 3.94
C VAL A 245 -6.00 26.88 3.51
N SER A 246 -5.79 27.31 2.26
CA SER A 246 -6.38 28.53 1.73
C SER A 246 -7.91 28.46 1.63
N GLU A 247 -8.46 27.30 1.25
CA GLU A 247 -9.90 27.09 1.08
C GLU A 247 -10.64 26.84 2.41
N ASN A 248 -9.94 26.33 3.44
CA ASN A 248 -10.54 25.85 4.69
C ASN A 248 -10.04 26.58 5.94
N LYS A 249 -9.49 27.78 5.77
CA LYS A 249 -8.82 28.54 6.84
C LYS A 249 -9.70 28.75 8.07
N GLU A 250 -10.98 29.08 7.88
CA GLU A 250 -11.93 29.29 8.98
C GLU A 250 -12.19 28.01 9.79
N ALA A 251 -12.37 26.87 9.09
CA ALA A 251 -12.56 25.58 9.75
C ALA A 251 -11.31 25.17 10.55
N ILE A 252 -10.12 25.41 10.00
CA ILE A 252 -8.84 25.15 10.69
C ILE A 252 -8.72 25.98 11.96
N LEU A 253 -9.10 27.25 11.93
CA LEU A 253 -9.02 28.13 13.09
C LEU A 253 -10.12 27.86 14.12
N LYS A 254 -11.24 27.26 13.71
CA LYS A 254 -12.33 26.86 14.60
C LYS A 254 -11.97 25.64 15.46
N ASP A 255 -11.21 24.70 14.91
CA ASP A 255 -10.74 23.51 15.64
C ASP A 255 -9.24 23.20 15.39
N PRO A 256 -8.32 24.04 15.89
CA PRO A 256 -6.89 23.94 15.57
C PRO A 256 -6.24 22.61 15.98
N GLN A 257 -6.68 22.04 17.10
CA GLN A 257 -6.11 20.81 17.65
C GLN A 257 -6.39 19.62 16.73
N LYS A 258 -7.62 19.51 16.22
CA LYS A 258 -7.99 18.47 15.26
C LYS A 258 -7.06 18.43 14.04
N TYR A 259 -6.77 19.59 13.45
CA TYR A 259 -5.89 19.66 12.27
C TYR A 259 -4.40 19.47 12.60
N LEU A 260 -3.98 19.74 13.84
CA LEU A 260 -2.63 19.43 14.31
C LEU A 260 -2.41 17.91 14.43
N ASP A 261 -3.38 17.21 15.02
CA ASP A 261 -3.33 15.77 15.32
C ASP A 261 -3.42 14.88 14.07
N MET A 262 -4.02 15.39 12.98
CA MET A 262 -4.08 14.67 11.70
C MET A 262 -2.70 14.36 11.11
N HIS A 263 -1.67 15.16 11.40
CA HIS A 263 -0.28 14.98 10.92
C HIS A 263 -0.10 14.73 9.39
N ILE A 264 -1.09 15.09 8.56
CA ILE A 264 -1.04 14.88 7.10
C ILE A 264 -0.43 16.05 6.33
N PHE A 265 -0.39 17.26 6.90
CA PHE A 265 -0.02 18.46 6.16
C PHE A 265 1.49 18.62 6.00
N HIS A 266 1.91 19.15 4.84
CA HIS A 266 3.29 19.57 4.67
C HIS A 266 3.58 20.79 5.55
N LYS A 267 4.35 20.61 6.63
CA LYS A 267 4.58 21.60 7.70
C LYS A 267 4.93 23.01 7.19
N ASN A 268 5.92 23.15 6.30
CA ASN A 268 6.27 24.44 5.70
C ASN A 268 5.11 25.11 4.94
N ALA A 269 4.33 24.33 4.19
CA ALA A 269 3.24 24.88 3.38
C ALA A 269 2.11 25.35 4.30
N PHE A 270 1.76 24.52 5.28
CA PHE A 270 0.74 24.79 6.28
C PHE A 270 1.02 26.10 7.03
N VAL A 271 2.23 26.24 7.59
CA VAL A 271 2.65 27.44 8.31
C VAL A 271 2.68 28.66 7.38
N SER A 272 3.21 28.51 6.15
CA SER A 272 3.28 29.63 5.20
C SER A 272 1.92 30.15 4.75
N GLU A 273 0.93 29.27 4.62
CA GLU A 273 -0.40 29.60 4.08
C GLU A 273 -1.32 30.19 5.14
N LEU A 274 -1.22 29.74 6.40
CA LEU A 274 -1.91 30.38 7.53
C LEU A 274 -1.46 31.84 7.70
N GLY A 275 -0.17 32.11 7.46
CA GLY A 275 0.39 33.47 7.48
C GLY A 275 0.18 34.13 8.85
N VAL A 276 -0.52 35.27 8.87
CA VAL A 276 -0.79 36.03 10.10
C VAL A 276 -1.66 35.27 11.11
N ASP A 277 -2.53 34.38 10.64
CA ASP A 277 -3.41 33.60 11.53
C ASP A 277 -2.69 32.39 12.14
N PHE A 278 -1.45 32.13 11.75
CA PHE A 278 -0.63 31.10 12.38
C PHE A 278 -0.43 31.37 13.88
N GLN A 279 -0.34 32.63 14.31
CA GLN A 279 -0.26 32.96 15.74
C GLN A 279 -1.49 32.49 16.51
N LYS A 280 -2.70 32.70 15.97
CA LYS A 280 -3.95 32.25 16.59
C LYS A 280 -3.99 30.73 16.67
N PHE A 281 -3.65 30.05 15.58
CA PHE A 281 -3.55 28.59 15.52
C PHE A 281 -2.56 28.06 16.57
N LEU A 282 -1.37 28.67 16.64
CA LEU A 282 -0.32 28.24 17.54
C LEU A 282 -0.70 28.45 19.01
N THR A 283 -1.30 29.59 19.34
CA THR A 283 -1.79 29.90 20.70
C THR A 283 -2.84 28.88 21.16
N ALA A 284 -3.75 28.48 20.27
CA ALA A 284 -4.79 27.52 20.58
C ALA A 284 -4.29 26.07 20.72
N THR A 285 -3.14 25.74 20.11
CA THR A 285 -2.56 24.38 20.11
C THR A 285 -1.36 24.22 21.05
N PHE A 286 -0.93 25.30 21.70
CA PHE A 286 0.15 25.24 22.68
C PHE A 286 -0.29 24.42 23.90
N PRO A 287 0.60 23.56 24.44
CA PRO A 287 0.23 22.70 25.56
C PRO A 287 -0.03 23.52 26.81
N ARG A 288 -1.07 23.14 27.57
CA ARG A 288 -1.45 23.86 28.79
C ARG A 288 -0.44 23.67 29.93
N LYS A 289 0.29 22.54 29.94
CA LYS A 289 1.34 22.27 30.90
C LYS A 289 2.69 22.62 30.31
N LEU A 290 3.49 23.39 31.06
CA LEU A 290 4.82 23.82 30.64
C LEU A 290 5.78 22.63 30.42
N SER A 291 5.60 21.54 31.18
CA SER A 291 6.37 20.29 31.01
C SER A 291 6.28 19.67 29.62
N ASP A 292 5.18 19.93 28.90
CA ASP A 292 4.85 19.26 27.63
C ASP A 292 5.25 20.13 26.42
N LEU A 293 5.76 21.34 26.66
CA LEU A 293 6.06 22.32 25.61
C LEU A 293 7.07 21.81 24.60
N MET A 294 8.22 21.35 25.08
CA MET A 294 9.36 20.97 24.22
C MET A 294 9.09 19.72 23.38
N SER A 295 8.17 18.85 23.80
CA SER A 295 7.75 17.64 23.07
C SER A 295 6.51 17.85 22.19
N SER A 296 5.89 19.03 22.24
CA SER A 296 4.65 19.29 21.51
C SER A 296 4.86 19.46 19.99
N ALA A 297 3.93 18.92 19.20
CA ALA A 297 3.91 19.13 17.76
C ALA A 297 3.78 20.62 17.39
N ALA A 298 3.05 21.40 18.19
CA ALA A 298 2.91 22.84 18.05
C ALA A 298 4.26 23.57 18.14
N PHE A 299 5.09 23.26 19.15
CA PHE A 299 6.43 23.83 19.28
C PHE A 299 7.31 23.52 18.07
N HIS A 300 7.27 22.28 17.55
CA HIS A 300 8.03 21.91 16.36
C HIS A 300 7.61 22.68 15.09
N LEU A 301 6.37 23.17 15.00
CA LEU A 301 5.91 23.98 13.86
C LEU A 301 6.59 25.35 13.78
N LEU A 302 7.07 25.91 14.89
CA LEU A 302 7.80 27.20 14.92
C LEU A 302 9.04 27.22 14.03
N SER A 303 9.70 26.07 13.88
CA SER A 303 10.91 25.92 13.04
C SER A 303 10.65 26.26 11.56
N TYR A 304 9.40 26.21 11.12
CA TYR A 304 8.96 26.51 9.75
C TYR A 304 8.44 27.95 9.57
N TYR A 305 8.36 28.74 10.64
CA TYR A 305 7.99 30.17 10.58
C TYR A 305 9.21 31.04 10.19
N PRO A 306 9.02 32.20 9.51
CA PRO A 306 10.13 33.07 9.10
C PRO A 306 11.10 33.40 10.24
N LYS A 307 12.40 33.14 10.01
CA LYS A 307 13.46 33.27 11.03
C LYS A 307 13.41 34.62 11.76
N SER A 308 13.31 35.73 11.02
CA SER A 308 13.32 37.09 11.58
C SER A 308 12.13 37.45 12.48
N LYS A 309 11.03 36.69 12.43
CA LYS A 309 9.82 36.91 13.24
C LYS A 309 9.57 35.82 14.28
N ARG A 310 10.36 34.74 14.23
CA ARG A 310 10.14 33.51 14.99
C ARG A 310 10.23 33.73 16.50
N TYR A 311 11.25 34.45 16.95
CA TYR A 311 11.45 34.71 18.37
C TYR A 311 10.29 35.51 18.97
N ASN A 312 9.92 36.62 18.35
CA ASN A 312 8.83 37.47 18.82
C ASN A 312 7.50 36.72 18.86
N LEU A 313 7.21 35.90 17.84
CA LEU A 313 6.02 35.04 17.85
C LEU A 313 6.05 34.06 19.02
N TYR A 314 7.17 33.35 19.21
CA TYR A 314 7.31 32.37 20.30
C TYR A 314 7.15 33.03 21.66
N ARG A 315 7.83 34.15 21.90
CA ARG A 315 7.75 34.93 23.13
C ARG A 315 6.30 35.36 23.42
N THR A 316 5.63 35.94 22.42
CA THR A 316 4.23 36.40 22.57
C THR A 316 3.30 35.24 22.93
N VAL A 317 3.39 34.13 22.19
CA VAL A 317 2.53 32.95 22.44
C VAL A 317 2.84 32.32 23.79
N PHE A 318 4.11 32.24 24.20
CA PHE A 318 4.52 31.71 25.49
C PHE A 318 3.95 32.55 26.65
N GLU A 319 4.16 33.86 26.61
CA GLU A 319 3.68 34.80 27.63
C GLU A 319 2.14 34.82 27.66
N ASP A 320 1.48 34.70 26.51
CA ASP A 320 0.02 34.63 26.42
C ASP A 320 -0.56 33.35 27.03
N VAL A 321 0.06 32.19 26.82
CA VAL A 321 -0.46 30.89 27.28
C VAL A 321 -0.15 30.64 28.76
N TYR A 322 1.09 30.91 29.19
CA TYR A 322 1.55 30.56 30.55
C TYR A 322 1.43 31.72 31.54
N LYS A 323 1.22 32.96 31.06
CA LYS A 323 1.21 34.17 31.90
C LYS A 323 2.51 34.36 32.69
N GLU A 324 3.60 33.82 32.17
CA GLU A 324 4.96 33.90 32.73
C GLU A 324 5.91 34.50 31.71
N SER A 325 6.95 35.20 32.19
CA SER A 325 8.01 35.72 31.35
C SER A 325 8.87 34.58 30.79
N LEU A 326 9.09 34.58 29.46
CA LEU A 326 9.97 33.61 28.83
C LEU A 326 11.41 33.74 29.36
N LEU A 327 11.87 34.97 29.66
CA LEU A 327 13.23 35.23 30.18
C LEU A 327 13.50 34.54 31.52
N GLU A 328 12.49 34.32 32.35
CA GLU A 328 12.64 33.63 33.64
C GLU A 328 12.68 32.10 33.51
N ASN A 329 12.40 31.59 32.31
CA ASN A 329 12.19 30.18 32.01
C ASN A 329 13.29 29.61 31.10
N LYS A 330 14.55 29.62 31.58
CA LYS A 330 15.75 29.30 30.78
C LYS A 330 15.78 27.94 30.09
N ASN A 331 15.01 26.97 30.60
CA ASN A 331 14.96 25.63 30.02
C ASN A 331 14.17 25.55 28.70
N PHE A 332 13.48 26.63 28.31
CA PHE A 332 12.58 26.67 27.16
C PHE A 332 13.07 27.58 26.02
N ILE A 333 14.34 27.98 26.04
CA ILE A 333 15.03 28.67 24.94
C ILE A 333 16.05 27.71 24.32
N THR A 334 16.12 27.66 22.99
CA THR A 334 17.06 26.78 22.27
C THR A 334 18.12 27.62 21.54
N GLU A 335 19.28 27.04 21.21
CA GLU A 335 20.31 27.73 20.41
C GLU A 335 19.75 28.30 19.09
N ASN A 336 18.87 27.54 18.43
CA ASN A 336 18.19 27.98 17.20
C ASN A 336 17.29 29.21 17.40
N LEU A 337 16.77 29.43 18.61
CA LEU A 337 16.02 30.64 18.96
C LEU A 337 16.95 31.79 19.29
N LEU A 338 18.09 31.55 19.98
CA LEU A 338 19.11 32.55 20.27
C LEU A 338 19.70 33.17 18.99
N GLU A 339 19.97 32.35 17.95
CA GLU A 339 20.47 32.82 16.65
C GLU A 339 19.53 33.82 15.96
N VAL A 340 18.23 33.77 16.25
CA VAL A 340 17.20 34.56 15.54
C VAL A 340 16.60 35.68 16.39
N ILE A 341 17.15 35.96 17.58
CA ILE A 341 16.74 37.11 18.39
C ILE A 341 17.22 38.40 17.69
N PRO A 342 16.30 39.31 17.30
CA PRO A 342 16.66 40.52 16.57
C PRO A 342 17.33 41.57 17.45
N ASP A 343 16.92 41.67 18.73
CA ASP A 343 17.52 42.60 19.68
C ASP A 343 18.80 42.02 20.31
N VAL A 344 19.90 42.75 20.12
CA VAL A 344 21.22 42.37 20.63
C VAL A 344 21.26 42.43 22.16
N GLU A 345 20.58 43.40 22.78
CA GLU A 345 20.57 43.55 24.24
C GLU A 345 19.81 42.40 24.90
N GLU A 346 18.63 42.06 24.39
CA GLU A 346 17.88 40.88 24.85
C GLU A 346 18.66 39.58 24.66
N ARG A 347 19.37 39.43 23.54
CA ARG A 347 20.23 38.26 23.30
C ARG A 347 21.40 38.20 24.28
N GLU A 348 22.01 39.33 24.64
CA GLU A 348 23.07 39.39 25.64
C GLU A 348 22.56 39.03 27.04
N LYS A 349 21.36 39.48 27.44
CA LYS A 349 20.70 39.05 28.69
C LYS A 349 20.50 37.54 28.76
N TRP A 350 20.17 36.91 27.64
CA TRP A 350 20.09 35.46 27.57
C TRP A 350 21.44 34.79 27.81
N VAL A 351 22.50 35.28 27.14
CA VAL A 351 23.87 34.76 27.29
C VAL A 351 24.34 34.83 28.75
N GLU A 352 24.01 35.90 29.47
CA GLU A 352 24.33 36.05 30.90
C GLU A 352 23.70 34.95 31.77
N LYS A 353 22.50 34.45 31.43
CA LYS A 353 21.83 33.37 32.17
C LYS A 353 22.41 31.97 31.94
N PHE A 354 23.29 31.77 30.95
CA PHE A 354 23.90 30.47 30.63
C PHE A 354 25.26 30.20 31.29
N GLU A 355 25.77 31.12 32.12
CA GLU A 355 27.00 31.02 32.93
C GLU A 355 28.25 30.44 32.22
N ASN A 356 29.24 31.28 31.92
CA ASN A 356 30.64 30.95 31.61
C ASN A 356 30.94 29.92 30.49
N GLN A 357 29.94 29.53 29.68
CA GLN A 357 30.16 28.63 28.56
C GLN A 357 30.60 29.40 27.31
N VAL A 358 31.84 29.16 26.88
CA VAL A 358 32.51 29.84 25.74
C VAL A 358 31.69 29.82 24.46
N GLU A 359 30.91 28.76 24.24
CA GLU A 359 30.07 28.60 23.05
C GLU A 359 28.93 29.61 22.92
N TYR A 360 28.49 30.25 24.02
CA TYR A 360 27.44 31.27 23.99
C TYR A 360 27.98 32.68 23.71
N ILE A 361 29.30 32.88 23.81
CA ILE A 361 29.93 34.19 23.50
C ILE A 361 29.63 34.60 22.05
N LYS A 362 29.46 33.64 21.13
CA LYS A 362 29.13 33.89 19.72
C LYS A 362 27.84 34.70 19.51
N TYR A 363 26.94 34.69 20.49
CA TYR A 363 25.67 35.43 20.45
C TYR A 363 25.76 36.88 20.94
N LYS A 364 26.86 37.31 21.57
CA LYS A 364 27.05 38.73 21.94
C LYS A 364 27.27 39.60 20.69
N ARG A 365 27.25 40.93 20.85
CA ARG A 365 27.62 41.86 19.78
C ARG A 365 29.06 41.61 19.28
N SER A 366 29.29 41.79 17.98
CA SER A 366 30.61 41.54 17.35
C SER A 366 31.76 42.26 18.05
N SER A 367 31.56 43.53 18.46
CA SER A 367 32.58 44.34 19.12
C SER A 367 33.09 43.76 20.44
N VAL A 368 32.29 42.91 21.09
CA VAL A 368 32.64 42.23 22.34
C VAL A 368 33.04 40.78 22.05
N ALA A 369 32.18 40.03 21.35
CA ALA A 369 32.39 38.62 21.07
C ALA A 369 33.70 38.35 20.32
N VAL A 370 33.97 39.12 19.26
CA VAL A 370 35.15 38.94 18.42
C VAL A 370 36.43 39.25 19.21
N VAL A 371 36.40 40.25 20.11
CA VAL A 371 37.55 40.59 20.96
C VAL A 371 37.82 39.48 21.98
N GLU A 372 36.79 39.05 22.71
CA GLU A 372 36.89 37.97 23.70
C GLU A 372 37.39 36.66 23.07
N LEU A 373 36.79 36.26 21.94
CA LEU A 373 37.16 35.04 21.24
C LEU A 373 38.55 35.14 20.58
N LYS A 374 38.97 36.33 20.09
CA LYS A 374 40.34 36.54 19.59
C LYS A 374 41.37 36.38 20.71
N GLU A 375 41.11 36.87 21.92
CA GLU A 375 42.00 36.70 23.07
C GLU A 375 42.12 35.22 23.48
N GLN A 376 41.01 34.48 23.48
CA GLN A 376 41.04 33.03 23.72
C GLN A 376 41.79 32.30 22.60
N LEU A 377 41.55 32.67 21.34
CA LEU A 377 42.26 32.14 20.18
C LEU A 377 43.76 32.43 20.24
N LYS A 378 44.19 33.53 20.90
CA LYS A 378 45.61 33.83 21.12
C LYS A 378 46.30 32.83 22.03
N ARG A 379 45.59 32.29 23.02
CA ARG A 379 46.11 31.37 24.05
C ARG A 379 45.83 29.90 23.73
N CYS A 380 45.27 29.60 22.55
CA CYS A 380 44.78 28.28 22.18
C CYS A 380 45.81 27.46 21.39
N ASP A 381 46.42 26.47 22.07
CA ASP A 381 47.35 25.52 21.45
C ASP A 381 46.63 24.31 20.81
N ASP A 382 45.45 23.95 21.32
CA ASP A 382 44.64 22.83 20.81
C ASP A 382 44.00 23.14 19.44
N ILE A 383 44.14 22.22 18.48
CA ILE A 383 43.67 22.39 17.09
C ILE A 383 42.13 22.36 17.01
N LYS A 384 41.46 21.48 17.76
CA LYS A 384 39.98 21.34 17.73
C LYS A 384 39.32 22.52 18.41
N LEU A 385 39.88 23.00 19.52
CA LEU A 385 39.40 24.21 20.19
C LEU A 385 39.63 25.44 19.31
N ARG A 386 40.78 25.54 18.62
CA ARG A 386 41.05 26.61 17.66
C ARG A 386 40.02 26.64 16.53
N GLU A 387 39.69 25.48 15.98
CA GLU A 387 38.66 25.34 14.95
C GLU A 387 37.29 25.83 15.45
N LYS A 388 36.85 25.39 16.63
CA LYS A 388 35.59 25.84 17.25
C LYS A 388 35.57 27.34 17.52
N LEU A 389 36.67 27.90 18.02
CA LEU A 389 36.77 29.34 18.27
C LEU A 389 36.65 30.14 16.96
N LEU A 390 37.28 29.69 15.88
CA LEU A 390 37.13 30.31 14.55
C LEU A 390 35.68 30.22 14.05
N GLU A 391 35.03 29.06 14.22
CA GLU A 391 33.61 28.90 13.90
C GLU A 391 32.74 29.87 14.71
N TYR A 392 32.99 30.02 16.01
CA TYR A 392 32.25 30.95 16.87
C TYR A 392 32.45 32.41 16.47
N ILE A 393 33.68 32.79 16.08
CA ILE A 393 33.99 34.14 15.59
C ILE A 393 33.21 34.43 14.30
N VAL A 394 33.29 33.54 13.31
CA VAL A 394 32.60 33.72 12.01
C VAL A 394 31.08 33.70 12.21
N THR A 395 30.59 32.82 13.08
CA THR A 395 29.16 32.75 13.44
C THR A 395 28.69 34.03 14.12
N SER A 396 29.49 34.61 15.01
CA SER A 396 29.17 35.89 15.64
C SER A 396 29.08 37.03 14.63
N CYS A 397 30.03 37.10 13.68
CA CYS A 397 29.97 38.08 12.59
C CYS A 397 28.69 37.91 11.77
N SER A 398 28.30 36.67 11.46
CA SER A 398 27.06 36.36 10.72
C SER A 398 25.79 36.73 11.49
N ILE A 399 25.67 36.36 12.77
CA ILE A 399 24.51 36.67 13.62
C ILE A 399 24.29 38.19 13.70
N ASN A 400 25.37 38.96 13.75
CA ASN A 400 25.32 40.42 13.83
C ASN A 400 25.32 41.11 12.45
N ASN A 401 25.34 40.37 11.33
CA ASN A 401 25.48 40.88 9.96
C ASN A 401 26.70 41.83 9.76
N ASP A 402 27.80 41.54 10.45
CA ASP A 402 29.00 42.37 10.48
C ASP A 402 30.04 41.88 9.46
N TYR A 403 29.92 42.36 8.22
CA TYR A 403 30.83 42.02 7.12
C TYR A 403 32.22 42.66 7.30
N ASP A 404 32.32 43.82 7.95
CA ASP A 404 33.61 44.46 8.23
C ASP A 404 34.42 43.65 9.24
N ALA A 405 33.77 43.13 10.30
CA ALA A 405 34.41 42.19 11.21
C ALA A 405 34.81 40.89 10.50
N LEU A 406 33.99 40.36 9.58
CA LEU A 406 34.38 39.21 8.76
C LEU A 406 35.65 39.49 7.95
N LEU A 407 35.74 40.66 7.31
CA LEU A 407 36.92 41.07 6.56
C LEU A 407 38.18 41.16 7.42
N ASP A 408 38.07 41.72 8.62
CA ASP A 408 39.15 41.75 9.60
C ASP A 408 39.57 40.34 10.05
N ILE A 409 38.61 39.43 10.16
CA ILE A 409 38.87 38.03 10.48
C ILE A 409 39.55 37.30 9.32
N LEU A 410 39.16 37.54 8.06
CA LEU A 410 39.85 37.01 6.89
C LEU A 410 41.32 37.47 6.85
N LYS A 411 41.57 38.77 7.08
CA LYS A 411 42.91 39.36 7.18
C LYS A 411 43.73 38.73 8.31
N LEU A 412 43.15 38.62 9.51
CA LEU A 412 43.79 37.98 10.66
C LEU A 412 44.10 36.51 10.38
N PHE A 413 43.15 35.81 9.75
CA PHE A 413 43.26 34.40 9.46
C PHE A 413 44.44 34.11 8.53
N LEU A 414 44.58 34.88 7.45
CA LEU A 414 45.74 34.77 6.56
C LEU A 414 47.05 35.18 7.23
N LYS A 415 47.03 36.22 8.07
CA LYS A 415 48.25 36.67 8.78
C LYS A 415 48.78 35.62 9.76
N ARG A 416 47.90 34.92 10.47
CA ARG A 416 48.29 34.07 11.61
C ARG A 416 48.12 32.57 11.37
N PHE A 417 47.12 32.17 10.58
CA PHE A 417 46.72 30.78 10.41
C PHE A 417 46.92 30.26 8.98
N ARG A 418 47.55 31.03 8.08
CA ARG A 418 47.90 30.58 6.71
C ARG A 418 48.66 29.25 6.66
N ASN A 419 49.48 28.96 7.66
CA ASN A 419 50.28 27.73 7.76
C ASN A 419 49.64 26.64 8.66
N THR A 420 48.37 26.79 9.04
CA THR A 420 47.66 25.83 9.90
C THR A 420 47.30 24.52 9.16
N ASP A 421 46.64 23.60 9.87
CA ASP A 421 46.14 22.32 9.37
C ASP A 421 45.07 22.50 8.27
N GLY A 422 45.06 21.59 7.30
CA GLY A 422 44.12 21.62 6.18
C GLY A 422 42.65 21.57 6.59
N THR A 423 42.33 20.89 7.70
CA THR A 423 40.96 20.78 8.23
C THR A 423 40.45 22.12 8.74
N VAL A 424 41.31 22.90 9.38
CA VAL A 424 40.96 24.24 9.88
C VAL A 424 40.69 25.21 8.72
N LEU A 425 41.53 25.16 7.66
CA LEU A 425 41.31 25.93 6.43
C LEU A 425 39.97 25.56 5.76
N TYR A 426 39.69 24.25 5.67
CA TYR A 426 38.46 23.74 5.09
C TYR A 426 37.22 24.17 5.88
N ASN A 427 37.22 23.97 7.20
CA ASN A 427 36.07 24.29 8.05
C ASN A 427 35.84 25.80 8.17
N PHE A 428 36.90 26.62 8.13
CA PHE A 428 36.76 28.07 8.08
C PHE A 428 36.00 28.53 6.82
N LEU A 429 36.37 28.03 5.63
CA LEU A 429 35.64 28.33 4.39
C LEU A 429 34.21 27.75 4.39
N ARG A 430 34.01 26.57 4.97
CA ARG A 430 32.68 25.95 5.13
C ARG A 430 31.75 26.83 5.95
N VAL A 431 32.20 27.32 7.11
CA VAL A 431 31.37 28.17 7.98
C VAL A 431 31.02 29.48 7.28
N ILE A 432 31.93 30.08 6.51
CA ILE A 432 31.62 31.26 5.69
C ILE A 432 30.53 30.93 4.67
N TYR A 433 30.69 29.84 3.92
CA TYR A 433 29.70 29.39 2.94
C TYR A 433 28.31 29.14 3.55
N ASP A 434 28.25 28.54 4.74
CA ASP A 434 27.00 28.18 5.40
C ASP A 434 26.30 29.38 6.07
N LYS A 435 27.07 30.36 6.57
CA LYS A 435 26.56 31.44 7.43
C LYS A 435 26.39 32.79 6.72
N PHE A 436 27.05 33.03 5.59
CA PHE A 436 26.99 34.31 4.88
C PHE A 436 26.29 34.23 3.52
N LYS A 437 25.69 35.34 3.11
CA LYS A 437 25.19 35.51 1.75
C LYS A 437 26.34 35.91 0.82
N LEU A 438 26.83 34.95 0.06
CA LEU A 438 28.05 35.12 -0.76
C LEU A 438 27.95 36.21 -1.84
N ASN A 439 26.74 36.58 -2.26
CA ASN A 439 26.50 37.67 -3.21
C ASN A 439 26.58 39.07 -2.59
N GLU A 440 26.65 39.19 -1.26
CA GLU A 440 26.86 40.45 -0.54
C GLU A 440 28.35 40.66 -0.19
N LEU A 441 29.23 39.69 -0.48
CA LEU A 441 30.68 39.82 -0.30
C LEU A 441 31.29 40.77 -1.33
N THR A 442 32.15 41.68 -0.86
CA THR A 442 32.89 42.62 -1.72
C THR A 442 34.14 41.97 -2.35
N ASP A 443 34.74 42.64 -3.33
CA ASP A 443 35.99 42.21 -3.98
C ASP A 443 37.12 41.96 -2.97
N GLU A 444 37.19 42.74 -1.89
CA GLU A 444 38.18 42.51 -0.82
C GLU A 444 37.95 41.19 -0.09
N HIS A 445 36.70 40.82 0.19
CA HIS A 445 36.39 39.51 0.79
C HIS A 445 36.81 38.38 -0.13
N TRP A 446 36.42 38.46 -1.41
CA TRP A 446 36.76 37.46 -2.41
C TRP A 446 38.26 37.34 -2.65
N LYS A 447 39.00 38.45 -2.61
CA LYS A 447 40.48 38.45 -2.68
C LYS A 447 41.09 37.57 -1.59
N TYR A 448 40.67 37.72 -0.33
CA TYR A 448 41.21 36.92 0.77
C TYR A 448 40.71 35.47 0.74
N ILE A 449 39.44 35.23 0.37
CA ILE A 449 38.92 33.86 0.16
C ILE A 449 39.70 33.14 -0.94
N HIS A 450 39.95 33.82 -2.06
CA HIS A 450 40.75 33.29 -3.16
C HIS A 450 42.18 32.95 -2.70
N GLU A 451 42.82 33.81 -1.91
CA GLU A 451 44.15 33.51 -1.35
C GLU A 451 44.14 32.25 -0.49
N ILE A 452 43.09 32.03 0.34
CA ILE A 452 42.93 30.80 1.13
C ILE A 452 42.75 29.58 0.21
N ILE A 453 41.94 29.68 -0.84
CA ILE A 453 41.76 28.60 -1.83
C ILE A 453 43.09 28.26 -2.51
N LEU A 454 43.88 29.27 -2.91
CA LEU A 454 45.20 29.06 -3.52
C LEU A 454 46.19 28.43 -2.54
N ILE A 455 46.15 28.80 -1.26
CA ILE A 455 46.98 28.14 -0.22
C ILE A 455 46.61 26.66 -0.12
N GLN A 456 45.31 26.33 -0.16
CA GLN A 456 44.86 24.94 -0.15
C GLN A 456 45.35 24.17 -1.39
N ASP A 457 45.25 24.75 -2.60
CA ASP A 457 45.73 24.14 -3.85
C ASP A 457 47.26 23.96 -3.87
N ILE A 458 48.03 25.00 -3.55
CA ILE A 458 49.51 24.97 -3.57
C ILE A 458 50.08 23.94 -2.57
N ARG A 459 49.42 23.78 -1.41
CA ARG A 459 49.84 22.85 -0.34
C ARG A 459 49.20 21.47 -0.45
N ASP A 460 48.42 21.18 -1.51
CA ASP A 460 47.65 19.94 -1.69
C ASP A 460 46.77 19.56 -0.47
N LEU A 461 46.10 20.57 0.12
CA LEU A 461 45.21 20.42 1.28
C LEU A 461 43.74 20.24 0.86
N PRO A 462 42.86 19.75 1.77
CA PRO A 462 41.43 19.61 1.47
C PRO A 462 40.77 20.91 1.02
N ILE A 463 40.06 20.86 -0.11
CA ILE A 463 39.43 22.01 -0.78
C ILE A 463 37.92 22.02 -0.53
N HIS A 464 37.36 23.18 -0.18
CA HIS A 464 35.91 23.36 -0.02
C HIS A 464 35.24 23.61 -1.38
N ASN A 465 34.84 22.56 -2.09
CA ASN A 465 34.30 22.64 -3.46
C ASN A 465 33.12 23.63 -3.66
N PRO A 466 32.15 23.76 -2.74
CA PRO A 466 31.04 24.69 -2.93
C PRO A 466 31.48 26.16 -3.04
N ILE A 467 32.49 26.58 -2.25
CA ILE A 467 32.97 27.97 -2.32
C ILE A 467 33.81 28.24 -3.56
N VAL A 468 34.57 27.24 -4.05
CA VAL A 468 35.29 27.32 -5.33
C VAL A 468 34.32 27.49 -6.49
N LEU A 469 33.18 26.79 -6.46
CA LEU A 469 32.14 26.92 -7.49
C LEU A 469 31.49 28.32 -7.48
N GLU A 470 31.14 28.85 -6.30
CA GLU A 470 30.56 30.20 -6.20
C GLU A 470 31.59 31.28 -6.56
N PHE A 471 32.87 31.08 -6.26
CA PHE A 471 33.93 31.98 -6.72
C PHE A 471 34.13 31.91 -8.25
N SER A 472 34.09 30.71 -8.85
CA SER A 472 34.14 30.54 -10.31
C SER A 472 33.00 31.30 -11.01
N LYS A 473 31.82 31.28 -10.40
CA LYS A 473 30.64 31.99 -10.89
C LYS A 473 30.76 33.51 -10.70
N TYR A 474 31.36 33.96 -9.60
CA TYR A 474 31.70 35.37 -9.40
C TYR A 474 32.65 35.85 -10.52
N LEU A 475 33.72 35.11 -10.80
CA LEU A 475 34.65 35.41 -11.90
C LEU A 475 33.95 35.44 -13.26
N TYR A 476 33.14 34.41 -13.56
CA TYR A 476 32.37 34.35 -14.81
C TYR A 476 31.46 35.56 -15.01
N LYS A 477 30.73 35.98 -13.96
CA LYS A 477 29.83 37.14 -14.01
C LYS A 477 30.55 38.46 -14.24
N ASN A 478 31.80 38.57 -13.77
CA ASN A 478 32.64 39.74 -13.96
C ASN A 478 33.48 39.68 -15.26
N GLY A 479 33.31 38.64 -16.09
CA GLY A 479 34.06 38.48 -17.33
C GLY A 479 35.53 38.09 -17.13
N GLU A 480 35.90 37.60 -15.94
CA GLU A 480 37.25 37.14 -15.61
C GLU A 480 37.44 35.64 -15.93
N ASP A 481 38.70 35.24 -16.16
CA ASP A 481 39.04 33.84 -16.39
C ASP A 481 38.84 33.00 -15.12
N PHE A 482 37.88 32.07 -15.18
CA PHE A 482 37.61 31.11 -14.10
C PHE A 482 38.25 29.74 -14.36
N GLY A 483 39.00 29.57 -15.46
CA GLY A 483 39.59 28.29 -15.85
C GLY A 483 40.46 27.66 -14.77
N LYS A 484 41.27 28.46 -14.06
CA LYS A 484 42.06 27.98 -12.92
C LYS A 484 41.20 27.40 -11.79
N MET A 485 40.02 27.97 -11.53
CA MET A 485 39.12 27.46 -10.49
C MET A 485 38.47 26.14 -10.90
N VAL A 486 38.21 25.93 -12.20
CA VAL A 486 37.77 24.62 -12.74
C VAL A 486 38.85 23.56 -12.48
N ASP A 487 40.12 23.86 -12.74
CA ASP A 487 41.24 22.94 -12.49
C ASP A 487 41.36 22.59 -11.01
N ILE A 488 41.29 23.60 -10.13
CA ILE A 488 41.28 23.42 -8.66
C ILE A 488 40.09 22.54 -8.23
N TYR A 489 38.90 22.80 -8.77
CA TYR A 489 37.70 22.01 -8.48
C TYR A 489 37.88 20.54 -8.90
N LEU A 490 38.43 20.29 -10.09
CA LEU A 490 38.68 18.93 -10.61
C LEU A 490 39.81 18.18 -9.88
N LYS A 491 40.74 18.88 -9.21
CA LYS A 491 41.78 18.25 -8.38
C LYS A 491 41.28 17.76 -7.02
N SER A 492 40.14 18.27 -6.55
CA SER A 492 39.63 17.97 -5.21
C SER A 492 39.30 16.47 -5.03
N ARG A 493 39.64 15.89 -3.87
CA ARG A 493 39.35 14.46 -3.60
C ARG A 493 37.86 14.12 -3.59
N ASN A 494 36.98 15.11 -3.36
CA ASN A 494 35.53 14.94 -3.17
C ASN A 494 34.69 15.76 -4.16
N PHE A 495 35.17 16.08 -5.36
CA PHE A 495 34.31 16.79 -6.33
C PHE A 495 33.22 15.86 -6.89
N SER A 496 32.08 16.47 -7.21
CA SER A 496 31.06 15.81 -8.04
C SER A 496 30.41 16.85 -8.93
N LEU A 497 30.59 16.67 -10.24
CA LEU A 497 29.95 17.51 -11.25
C LEU A 497 28.44 17.25 -11.33
N ARG A 498 27.98 16.10 -10.82
CA ARG A 498 26.55 15.79 -10.63
C ARG A 498 25.89 16.59 -9.51
N ASN A 499 26.67 17.01 -8.50
CA ASN A 499 26.22 17.81 -7.36
C ASN A 499 26.25 19.33 -7.60
N ILE A 500 26.75 19.79 -8.76
CA ILE A 500 26.40 21.12 -9.29
C ILE A 500 24.89 21.05 -9.59
N LYS A 501 24.06 21.26 -8.56
CA LYS A 501 22.67 20.78 -8.50
C LYS A 501 21.90 21.14 -9.77
N PHE A 502 21.74 20.15 -10.63
CA PHE A 502 20.73 20.16 -11.69
C PHE A 502 19.29 19.95 -11.16
N LYS A 503 19.10 20.03 -9.83
CA LYS A 503 17.89 19.60 -9.12
C LYS A 503 17.12 20.72 -8.39
N ASP A 504 17.64 21.94 -8.33
CA ASP A 504 16.92 23.10 -7.78
C ASP A 504 16.80 24.17 -8.88
N ASP A 505 15.59 24.69 -9.11
CA ASP A 505 15.30 25.86 -9.97
C ASP A 505 16.05 27.14 -9.54
N SER A 506 16.86 27.08 -8.47
CA SER A 506 17.72 28.16 -7.99
C SER A 506 19.08 28.24 -8.71
N PHE A 507 19.49 27.24 -9.50
CA PHE A 507 20.62 27.35 -10.41
C PHE A 507 20.19 28.06 -11.72
N LYS A 508 19.99 29.38 -11.63
CA LYS A 508 19.43 30.20 -12.72
C LYS A 508 20.36 30.47 -13.90
N ASP A 509 21.64 30.08 -13.85
CA ASP A 509 22.62 30.39 -14.89
C ASP A 509 23.01 29.14 -15.71
N VAL A 510 22.12 28.78 -16.64
CA VAL A 510 22.30 27.66 -17.58
C VAL A 510 23.54 27.87 -18.46
N THR A 511 23.89 29.12 -18.75
CA THR A 511 25.06 29.48 -19.57
C THR A 511 26.36 29.18 -18.83
N PHE A 512 26.48 29.60 -17.57
CA PHE A 512 27.64 29.27 -16.73
C PHE A 512 27.85 27.75 -16.62
N GLN A 513 26.78 26.97 -16.42
CA GLN A 513 26.88 25.51 -16.32
C GLN A 513 27.48 24.89 -17.59
N ARG A 514 27.01 25.33 -18.76
CA ARG A 514 27.51 24.85 -20.05
C ARG A 514 29.00 25.14 -20.22
N GLU A 515 29.41 26.37 -19.98
CA GLU A 515 30.81 26.78 -20.16
C GLU A 515 31.71 26.13 -19.10
N PHE A 516 31.24 25.96 -17.86
CA PHE A 516 31.94 25.19 -16.84
C PHE A 516 32.15 23.73 -17.25
N LEU A 517 31.15 23.07 -17.84
CA LEU A 517 31.27 21.69 -18.35
C LEU A 517 32.22 21.60 -19.54
N LYS A 518 32.21 22.59 -20.45
CA LYS A 518 33.14 22.65 -21.58
C LYS A 518 34.58 22.83 -21.12
N ASP A 519 34.82 23.73 -20.17
CA ASP A 519 36.15 23.93 -19.62
C ASP A 519 36.61 22.74 -18.80
N ALA A 520 35.72 22.09 -18.03
CA ALA A 520 36.03 20.84 -17.36
C ALA A 520 36.43 19.74 -18.36
N LEU A 521 35.73 19.65 -19.51
CA LEU A 521 36.08 18.73 -20.59
C LEU A 521 37.42 19.07 -21.24
N LYS A 522 37.77 20.36 -21.41
CA LYS A 522 39.07 20.79 -21.95
C LYS A 522 40.22 20.52 -20.98
N GLN A 523 40.00 20.76 -19.69
CA GLN A 523 41.02 20.70 -18.66
C GLN A 523 41.23 19.29 -18.09
N ASN A 524 40.43 18.31 -18.51
CA ASN A 524 40.63 16.91 -18.12
C ASN A 524 42.04 16.44 -18.53
N ARG A 525 42.92 16.26 -17.53
CA ARG A 525 44.26 15.71 -17.67
C ARG A 525 44.27 14.31 -17.04
N TYR A 526 44.50 13.29 -17.86
CA TYR A 526 44.55 11.90 -17.41
C TYR A 526 45.54 11.72 -16.25
N LYS A 527 45.01 11.35 -15.07
CA LYS A 527 45.80 10.81 -13.96
C LYS A 527 45.44 9.32 -13.82
N PRO A 528 46.36 8.39 -14.11
CA PRO A 528 46.07 6.94 -14.17
C PRO A 528 45.57 6.32 -12.85
N HIS A 529 45.55 7.08 -11.75
CA HIS A 529 45.14 6.63 -10.42
C HIS A 529 43.89 7.36 -9.87
N SER A 530 43.29 8.31 -10.60
CA SER A 530 42.04 8.99 -10.20
C SER A 530 40.95 8.76 -11.25
N SER A 531 40.30 7.60 -11.19
CA SER A 531 39.19 7.24 -12.08
C SER A 531 38.01 8.23 -12.04
N ASN A 532 37.85 9.04 -10.99
CA ASN A 532 36.64 9.83 -10.77
C ASN A 532 36.39 11.03 -11.73
N SER A 533 37.41 11.69 -12.31
CA SER A 533 37.17 12.91 -13.11
C SER A 533 36.53 12.65 -14.47
N SER A 534 37.04 11.66 -15.20
CA SER A 534 36.48 11.29 -16.49
C SER A 534 35.08 10.69 -16.34
N VAL A 535 34.81 9.96 -15.25
CA VAL A 535 33.47 9.47 -14.88
C VAL A 535 32.50 10.65 -14.70
N GLU A 536 32.81 11.57 -13.79
CA GLU A 536 31.92 12.68 -13.44
C GLU A 536 31.68 13.62 -14.64
N ILE A 537 32.70 13.89 -15.46
CA ILE A 537 32.55 14.70 -16.68
C ILE A 537 31.62 14.01 -17.69
N THR A 538 31.81 12.71 -17.91
CA THR A 538 30.98 11.91 -18.83
C THR A 538 29.51 11.90 -18.39
N LEU A 539 29.26 11.68 -17.09
CA LEU A 539 27.91 11.65 -16.53
C LEU A 539 27.25 13.03 -16.54
N ALA A 540 27.98 14.10 -16.26
CA ALA A 540 27.45 15.46 -16.29
C ALA A 540 27.09 15.92 -17.72
N ILE A 541 27.93 15.61 -18.72
CA ILE A 541 27.65 15.88 -20.13
C ILE A 541 26.43 15.08 -20.62
N ARG A 542 26.30 13.81 -20.21
CA ARG A 542 25.09 13.00 -20.48
C ARG A 542 23.84 13.69 -19.96
N ASP A 543 23.86 14.12 -18.70
CA ASP A 543 22.71 14.76 -18.07
C ASP A 543 22.36 16.10 -18.72
N TRP A 544 23.36 16.81 -19.23
CA TRP A 544 23.17 17.99 -20.09
C TRP A 544 22.51 17.64 -21.42
N ASN A 545 23.13 16.78 -22.24
CA ASN A 545 22.64 16.44 -23.59
C ASN A 545 21.22 15.83 -23.57
N LYS A 546 20.87 15.11 -22.50
CA LYS A 546 19.51 14.59 -22.30
C LYS A 546 18.47 15.68 -22.06
N ARG A 547 18.84 16.75 -21.35
CA ARG A 547 17.96 17.91 -21.04
C ARG A 547 17.94 18.95 -22.16
N HIS A 548 19.00 19.03 -22.96
CA HIS A 548 19.22 20.04 -23.99
C HIS A 548 19.50 19.38 -25.37
N PRO A 549 18.49 18.74 -26.00
CA PRO A 549 18.69 18.01 -27.27
C PRO A 549 19.13 18.89 -28.44
N ASP A 550 18.87 20.20 -28.36
CA ASP A 550 19.21 21.18 -29.41
C ASP A 550 20.57 21.89 -29.19
N ASP A 551 21.22 21.71 -28.03
CA ASP A 551 22.53 22.30 -27.69
C ASP A 551 23.46 21.25 -27.06
N LEU A 552 23.90 20.32 -27.92
CA LEU A 552 24.66 19.14 -27.53
C LEU A 552 26.15 19.45 -27.33
N ILE A 553 26.75 18.89 -26.28
CA ILE A 553 28.19 18.89 -26.05
C ILE A 553 28.80 17.62 -26.66
N LEU A 554 29.73 17.80 -27.60
CA LEU A 554 30.44 16.72 -28.29
C LEU A 554 31.60 16.19 -27.43
N VAL A 555 31.61 14.88 -27.17
CA VAL A 555 32.69 14.23 -26.38
C VAL A 555 33.80 13.65 -27.26
N SER A 556 33.55 13.47 -28.55
CA SER A 556 34.48 12.84 -29.50
C SER A 556 35.82 13.57 -29.70
N GLY A 557 35.91 14.84 -29.29
CA GLY A 557 37.17 15.61 -29.31
C GLY A 557 38.13 15.27 -28.15
N ASN A 558 37.66 14.63 -27.08
CA ASN A 558 38.47 14.30 -25.91
C ASN A 558 38.81 12.79 -25.89
N LYS A 559 40.04 12.45 -26.30
CA LYS A 559 40.54 11.06 -26.34
C LYS A 559 40.44 10.35 -24.99
N GLN A 560 40.57 11.07 -23.87
CA GLN A 560 40.59 10.48 -22.54
C GLN A 560 39.20 10.05 -22.07
N VAL A 561 38.18 10.86 -22.35
CA VAL A 561 36.77 10.51 -22.09
C VAL A 561 36.37 9.30 -22.95
N VAL A 562 36.79 9.28 -24.22
CA VAL A 562 36.55 8.15 -25.12
C VAL A 562 37.20 6.87 -24.59
N GLU A 563 38.48 6.91 -24.20
CA GLU A 563 39.18 5.74 -23.65
C GLU A 563 38.62 5.30 -22.29
N TYR A 564 38.19 6.23 -21.44
CA TYR A 564 37.48 5.89 -20.20
C TYR A 564 36.18 5.13 -20.48
N VAL A 565 35.36 5.61 -21.42
CA VAL A 565 34.11 4.92 -21.79
C VAL A 565 34.43 3.52 -22.31
N LYS A 566 35.45 3.34 -23.17
CA LYS A 566 35.88 2.00 -23.61
C LYS A 566 36.29 1.11 -22.43
N LYS A 567 37.16 1.62 -21.55
CA LYS A 567 37.65 0.87 -20.39
C LYS A 567 36.51 0.51 -19.44
N SER A 568 35.53 1.40 -19.22
CA SER A 568 34.37 1.16 -18.37
C SER A 568 33.48 0.03 -18.90
N ILE A 569 33.37 -0.14 -20.22
CA ILE A 569 32.65 -1.26 -20.83
C ILE A 569 33.43 -2.58 -20.65
N VAL A 570 34.76 -2.53 -20.58
CA VAL A 570 35.65 -3.70 -20.49
C VAL A 570 35.87 -4.18 -19.05
N ASP A 571 35.84 -3.28 -18.06
CA ASP A 571 36.18 -3.58 -16.65
C ASP A 571 34.97 -4.14 -15.87
N VAL A 572 35.08 -5.41 -15.48
CA VAL A 572 33.98 -6.24 -14.93
C VAL A 572 33.63 -5.88 -13.48
N GLN A 573 34.50 -5.17 -12.75
CA GLN A 573 34.27 -4.89 -11.32
C GLN A 573 33.17 -3.85 -11.04
N TRP A 574 32.65 -3.15 -12.05
CA TRP A 574 31.71 -2.02 -11.91
C TRP A 574 30.30 -2.28 -12.45
N HIS A 575 29.73 -3.48 -12.22
CA HIS A 575 28.41 -3.89 -12.73
C HIS A 575 27.27 -2.86 -12.51
N TYR A 576 27.30 -2.09 -11.41
CA TYR A 576 26.26 -1.10 -11.12
C TYR A 576 26.36 0.16 -12.01
N HIS A 577 27.56 0.55 -12.44
CA HIS A 577 27.79 1.72 -13.29
C HIS A 577 27.78 1.39 -14.79
N ALA A 578 28.14 0.16 -15.18
CA ALA A 578 28.14 -0.28 -16.58
C ALA A 578 26.78 -0.05 -17.26
N SER A 579 25.66 -0.28 -16.57
CA SER A 579 24.33 -0.04 -17.13
C SER A 579 24.01 1.44 -17.39
N ASP A 580 24.45 2.33 -16.50
CA ASP A 580 24.33 3.79 -16.63
C ASP A 580 25.30 4.34 -17.68
N GLU A 581 26.51 3.78 -17.79
CA GLU A 581 27.54 4.12 -18.78
C GLU A 581 27.11 3.68 -20.20
N LEU A 582 26.46 2.52 -20.33
CA LEU A 582 25.85 2.06 -21.59
C LEU A 582 24.63 2.89 -21.99
N LEU A 583 23.79 3.29 -21.03
CA LEU A 583 22.73 4.27 -21.25
C LEU A 583 23.29 5.65 -21.63
N SER A 584 24.51 5.97 -21.20
CA SER A 584 25.21 7.21 -21.54
C SER A 584 25.56 7.24 -23.02
N MET A 585 25.95 6.12 -23.64
CA MET A 585 26.27 6.06 -25.09
C MET A 585 25.15 6.61 -25.99
N LYS A 586 23.89 6.45 -25.60
CA LYS A 586 22.75 7.01 -26.34
C LYS A 586 22.80 8.55 -26.46
N TYR A 587 23.36 9.22 -25.44
CA TYR A 587 23.39 10.69 -25.31
C TYR A 587 24.80 11.28 -25.45
N LEU A 588 25.83 10.43 -25.49
CA LEU A 588 27.19 10.79 -25.85
C LEU A 588 27.25 10.89 -27.38
N VAL A 589 27.13 12.11 -27.89
CA VAL A 589 27.21 12.37 -29.33
C VAL A 589 28.64 12.12 -29.79
N CYS A 590 28.82 11.05 -30.59
CA CYS A 590 30.10 10.58 -31.10
C CYS A 590 30.12 10.58 -32.64
N ARG A 591 31.32 10.61 -33.24
CA ARG A 591 31.50 10.39 -34.68
C ARG A 591 31.25 8.91 -35.03
N GLU A 592 30.86 8.61 -36.26
CA GLU A 592 30.43 7.28 -36.71
C GLU A 592 31.49 6.18 -36.48
N ASN A 593 32.75 6.48 -36.77
CA ASN A 593 33.87 5.56 -36.52
C ASN A 593 34.05 5.19 -35.03
N VAL A 594 33.86 6.14 -34.13
CA VAL A 594 33.94 5.92 -32.67
C VAL A 594 32.74 5.11 -32.19
N LEU A 595 31.57 5.28 -32.82
CA LEU A 595 30.37 4.49 -32.52
C LEU A 595 30.56 3.01 -32.88
N THR A 596 31.10 2.69 -34.05
CA THR A 596 31.40 1.29 -34.45
C THR A 596 32.39 0.62 -33.50
N GLU A 597 33.41 1.35 -33.05
CA GLU A 597 34.37 0.83 -32.09
C GLU A 597 33.70 0.49 -30.74
N PHE A 598 32.82 1.37 -30.24
CA PHE A 598 32.05 1.09 -29.02
C PHE A 598 31.09 -0.09 -29.18
N VAL A 599 30.48 -0.26 -30.35
CA VAL A 599 29.59 -1.39 -30.66
C VAL A 599 30.31 -2.71 -30.49
N ASN A 600 31.50 -2.83 -31.08
CA ASN A 600 32.30 -4.06 -31.01
C ASN A 600 32.72 -4.37 -29.56
N VAL A 601 33.13 -3.35 -28.80
CA VAL A 601 33.48 -3.52 -27.38
C VAL A 601 32.27 -3.94 -26.54
N TYR A 602 31.08 -3.39 -26.83
CA TYR A 602 29.84 -3.73 -26.14
C TYR A 602 29.42 -5.18 -26.40
N PHE A 603 29.35 -5.61 -27.66
CA PHE A 603 28.92 -6.97 -27.96
C PHE A 603 29.92 -7.99 -27.43
N ASN A 604 31.24 -7.79 -27.56
CA ASN A 604 32.25 -8.69 -26.99
C ASN A 604 32.21 -8.84 -25.45
N ARG A 605 31.43 -8.01 -24.74
CA ARG A 605 31.28 -8.06 -23.27
C ARG A 605 29.84 -8.30 -22.84
N MET A 606 28.95 -8.62 -23.77
CA MET A 606 27.51 -8.71 -23.54
C MET A 606 27.14 -9.82 -22.54
N ASP A 607 27.94 -10.89 -22.43
CA ASP A 607 27.78 -11.96 -21.43
C ASP A 607 27.68 -11.46 -19.98
N ASN A 608 28.29 -10.31 -19.67
CA ASN A 608 28.29 -9.72 -18.33
C ASN A 608 27.27 -8.58 -18.17
N LEU A 609 26.44 -8.30 -19.19
CA LEU A 609 25.59 -7.10 -19.27
C LEU A 609 24.10 -7.48 -19.41
N GLU A 610 23.33 -7.41 -18.33
CA GLU A 610 21.92 -7.83 -18.30
C GLU A 610 20.92 -6.92 -19.09
N ASN A 611 21.39 -5.92 -19.85
CA ASN A 611 20.53 -4.82 -20.36
C ASN A 611 20.30 -4.84 -21.89
N ILE A 612 19.05 -5.08 -22.34
CA ILE A 612 18.63 -5.01 -23.76
C ILE A 612 18.38 -3.63 -24.34
N THR A 613 18.54 -2.56 -23.55
CA THR A 613 18.19 -1.21 -24.01
C THR A 613 18.99 -0.82 -25.26
N MET A 614 20.27 -1.20 -25.30
CA MET A 614 21.12 -0.99 -26.48
C MET A 614 20.71 -1.87 -27.66
N THR A 615 20.47 -3.18 -27.46
CA THR A 615 19.96 -4.07 -28.53
C THR A 615 18.66 -3.54 -29.15
N LYS A 616 17.72 -3.07 -28.32
CA LYS A 616 16.48 -2.43 -28.79
C LYS A 616 16.74 -1.14 -29.55
N TRP A 617 17.71 -0.34 -29.12
CA TRP A 617 18.10 0.89 -29.81
C TRP A 617 18.67 0.58 -31.20
N PHE A 618 19.60 -0.37 -31.30
CA PHE A 618 20.16 -0.80 -32.58
C PHE A 618 19.08 -1.33 -33.52
N LEU A 619 18.22 -2.26 -33.06
CA LEU A 619 17.11 -2.76 -33.90
C LEU A 619 16.20 -1.62 -34.41
N LYS A 620 16.02 -0.56 -33.62
CA LYS A 620 15.17 0.58 -33.97
C LYS A 620 15.82 1.56 -34.96
N PHE A 621 17.13 1.78 -34.87
CA PHE A 621 17.81 2.87 -35.59
C PHE A 621 18.90 2.42 -36.58
N LYS A 622 19.56 1.29 -36.31
CA LYS A 622 20.66 0.73 -37.10
C LYS A 622 20.64 -0.82 -37.03
N PRO A 623 19.56 -1.50 -37.47
CA PRO A 623 19.48 -2.96 -37.43
C PRO A 623 20.56 -3.61 -38.31
N ASP A 624 21.01 -2.91 -39.34
CA ASP A 624 22.04 -3.38 -40.26
C ASP A 624 23.36 -3.72 -39.53
N ILE A 625 23.74 -2.93 -38.51
CA ILE A 625 24.92 -3.21 -37.68
C ILE A 625 24.76 -4.53 -36.91
N LEU A 626 23.54 -4.86 -36.45
CA LEU A 626 23.27 -6.12 -35.74
C LEU A 626 23.23 -7.34 -36.67
N ILE A 627 22.88 -7.14 -37.94
CA ILE A 627 22.53 -8.20 -38.89
C ILE A 627 23.68 -8.51 -39.86
N LEU A 628 24.43 -7.47 -40.28
CA LEU A 628 25.52 -7.60 -41.24
C LEU A 628 26.87 -7.95 -40.58
N GLU A 629 27.04 -7.68 -39.27
CA GLU A 629 28.30 -7.92 -38.56
C GLU A 629 28.26 -9.16 -37.63
N GLU A 630 27.31 -10.09 -37.85
CA GLU A 630 27.19 -11.39 -37.14
C GLU A 630 26.95 -11.35 -35.60
N HIS A 631 26.83 -10.18 -34.97
CA HIS A 631 26.63 -10.05 -33.50
C HIS A 631 25.35 -10.71 -32.94
N ILE A 632 24.36 -11.03 -33.79
CA ILE A 632 23.08 -11.59 -33.35
C ILE A 632 23.22 -12.95 -32.65
N ASP A 633 24.19 -13.77 -33.05
CA ASP A 633 24.41 -15.08 -32.44
C ASP A 633 24.83 -14.89 -30.98
N HIS A 634 25.76 -13.98 -30.75
CA HIS A 634 26.20 -13.60 -29.42
C HIS A 634 25.04 -13.01 -28.58
N VAL A 635 24.23 -12.10 -29.15
CA VAL A 635 23.04 -11.54 -28.47
C VAL A 635 22.06 -12.62 -27.98
N VAL A 636 21.87 -13.70 -28.75
CA VAL A 636 20.98 -14.81 -28.41
C VAL A 636 21.55 -15.66 -27.26
N GLU A 637 22.87 -15.79 -27.19
CA GLU A 637 23.59 -16.54 -26.17
C GLU A 637 23.66 -15.81 -24.82
N CYS A 638 24.00 -14.51 -24.83
CA CYS A 638 24.35 -13.74 -23.63
C CYS A 638 23.17 -13.28 -22.77
N LEU A 639 21.98 -13.06 -23.34
CA LEU A 639 20.89 -12.36 -22.62
C LEU A 639 20.24 -13.21 -21.52
N ASN A 640 19.73 -12.62 -20.43
CA ASN A 640 18.92 -13.39 -19.47
C ASN A 640 17.48 -13.66 -19.97
N ILE A 641 16.80 -14.64 -19.37
CA ILE A 641 15.55 -15.25 -19.88
C ILE A 641 14.38 -14.28 -20.03
N LYS A 642 14.09 -13.48 -19.00
CA LYS A 642 12.97 -12.51 -19.02
C LYS A 642 13.17 -11.51 -20.15
N THR A 643 14.42 -11.15 -20.38
CA THR A 643 14.83 -10.14 -21.33
C THR A 643 14.81 -10.69 -22.77
N ARG A 644 15.19 -11.96 -22.95
CA ARG A 644 15.01 -12.72 -24.21
C ARG A 644 13.55 -12.75 -24.66
N PHE A 645 12.60 -13.02 -23.76
CA PHE A 645 11.17 -13.15 -24.13
C PHE A 645 10.57 -11.90 -24.82
N TYR A 646 10.78 -10.72 -24.22
CA TYR A 646 10.28 -9.47 -24.81
C TYR A 646 10.99 -9.11 -26.12
N LEU A 647 12.28 -9.45 -26.22
CA LEU A 647 13.06 -9.25 -27.42
C LEU A 647 12.55 -10.15 -28.56
N MET A 648 12.25 -11.43 -28.29
CA MET A 648 11.76 -12.38 -29.31
C MET A 648 10.47 -11.90 -30.00
N LYS A 649 9.50 -11.39 -29.23
CA LYS A 649 8.26 -10.81 -29.81
C LYS A 649 8.52 -9.59 -30.69
N TYR A 650 9.59 -8.85 -30.42
CA TYR A 650 9.98 -7.70 -31.24
C TYR A 650 10.73 -8.15 -32.49
N LEU A 651 11.65 -9.11 -32.36
CA LEU A 651 12.43 -9.71 -33.45
C LEU A 651 11.55 -10.41 -34.48
N ARG A 652 10.42 -11.00 -34.08
CA ARG A 652 9.45 -11.59 -35.02
C ARG A 652 8.94 -10.61 -36.09
N LYS A 653 9.01 -9.29 -35.85
CA LYS A 653 8.66 -8.26 -36.85
C LYS A 653 9.72 -8.08 -37.94
N TYR A 654 10.93 -8.58 -37.70
CA TYR A 654 12.07 -8.54 -38.63
C TYR A 654 12.28 -9.89 -39.33
N GLU A 655 11.21 -10.68 -39.49
CA GLU A 655 11.22 -11.96 -40.21
C GLU A 655 11.77 -11.83 -41.64
N HIS A 656 11.49 -10.70 -42.31
CA HIS A 656 12.02 -10.36 -43.64
C HIS A 656 13.57 -10.25 -43.70
N LEU A 657 14.26 -10.22 -42.56
CA LEU A 657 15.72 -10.20 -42.47
C LEU A 657 16.32 -11.57 -42.10
N GLY A 658 15.52 -12.66 -42.11
CA GLY A 658 16.01 -14.03 -41.83
C GLY A 658 16.33 -14.32 -40.36
N LEU A 659 16.12 -13.35 -39.46
CA LEU A 659 16.48 -13.46 -38.04
C LEU A 659 15.69 -14.54 -37.30
N VAL A 660 14.41 -14.70 -37.64
CA VAL A 660 13.51 -15.66 -36.98
C VAL A 660 14.00 -17.09 -37.21
N GLN A 661 14.41 -17.43 -38.43
CA GLN A 661 14.88 -18.76 -38.81
C GLN A 661 16.20 -19.10 -38.15
N LYS A 662 17.15 -18.15 -38.09
CA LYS A 662 18.46 -18.32 -37.44
C LYS A 662 18.30 -18.61 -35.94
N ILE A 663 17.52 -17.78 -35.25
CA ILE A 663 17.27 -17.91 -33.80
C ILE A 663 16.49 -19.18 -33.47
N SER A 664 15.47 -19.49 -34.27
CA SER A 664 14.65 -20.69 -34.04
C SER A 664 15.46 -21.97 -34.21
N SER A 665 16.33 -22.02 -35.23
CA SER A 665 17.22 -23.17 -35.47
C SER A 665 18.18 -23.41 -34.29
N TYR A 666 18.77 -22.33 -33.75
CA TYR A 666 19.63 -22.39 -32.57
C TYR A 666 18.89 -23.01 -31.37
N TYR A 667 17.70 -22.49 -31.05
CA TYR A 667 16.93 -22.96 -29.90
C TYR A 667 16.33 -24.36 -30.10
N LEU A 668 15.97 -24.76 -31.32
CA LEU A 668 15.56 -26.14 -31.60
C LEU A 668 16.70 -27.14 -31.36
N LYS A 669 17.94 -26.78 -31.76
CA LYS A 669 19.12 -27.60 -31.47
C LYS A 669 19.35 -27.73 -29.95
N LYS A 670 19.26 -26.63 -29.21
CA LYS A 670 19.40 -26.63 -27.73
C LYS A 670 18.26 -27.35 -27.02
N LEU A 671 17.03 -27.28 -27.54
CA LEU A 671 15.91 -28.03 -26.99
C LEU A 671 16.17 -29.55 -27.04
N ARG A 672 16.78 -30.03 -28.14
CA ARG A 672 17.09 -31.45 -28.35
C ARG A 672 18.36 -31.94 -27.64
N ASP A 673 19.26 -31.04 -27.23
CA ASP A 673 20.53 -31.36 -26.56
C ASP A 673 20.32 -31.95 -25.14
N ILE A 674 20.62 -33.23 -24.91
CA ILE A 674 20.41 -33.90 -23.61
C ILE A 674 21.12 -33.18 -22.45
N ASN A 675 22.22 -32.48 -22.71
CA ASN A 675 23.01 -31.81 -21.67
C ASN A 675 22.50 -30.41 -21.30
N ASP A 676 21.51 -29.87 -22.03
CA ASP A 676 20.95 -28.54 -21.73
C ASP A 676 19.72 -28.65 -20.83
N ASP A 677 19.87 -28.35 -19.54
CA ASP A 677 18.79 -28.42 -18.56
C ASP A 677 17.73 -27.30 -18.69
N ARG A 678 17.92 -26.31 -19.57
CA ARG A 678 17.05 -25.13 -19.70
C ARG A 678 15.82 -25.35 -20.60
N LYS A 679 15.26 -26.57 -20.62
CA LYS A 679 14.17 -26.96 -21.52
C LYS A 679 12.96 -26.03 -21.46
N ASP A 680 12.51 -25.71 -20.25
CA ASP A 680 11.36 -24.82 -19.99
C ASP A 680 11.56 -23.46 -20.67
N GLU A 681 12.75 -22.86 -20.52
CA GLU A 681 13.08 -21.54 -21.06
C GLU A 681 13.10 -21.55 -22.58
N ILE A 682 13.74 -22.57 -23.15
CA ILE A 682 13.86 -22.74 -24.60
C ILE A 682 12.47 -22.91 -25.23
N ALA A 683 11.62 -23.75 -24.64
CA ALA A 683 10.25 -23.95 -25.12
C ALA A 683 9.42 -22.65 -25.07
N HIS A 684 9.56 -21.84 -24.00
CA HIS A 684 8.89 -20.53 -23.89
C HIS A 684 9.31 -19.56 -25.00
N LEU A 685 10.60 -19.54 -25.35
CA LEU A 685 11.14 -18.69 -26.42
C LEU A 685 10.65 -19.17 -27.79
N LEU A 686 10.72 -20.48 -28.05
CA LEU A 686 10.22 -21.10 -29.28
C LEU A 686 8.73 -20.82 -29.50
N ALA A 687 7.89 -20.95 -28.47
CA ALA A 687 6.46 -20.61 -28.53
C ALA A 687 6.19 -19.15 -28.93
N SER A 688 7.14 -18.24 -28.69
CA SER A 688 7.01 -16.82 -28.97
C SER A 688 7.52 -16.41 -30.36
N ILE A 689 8.51 -17.12 -30.88
CA ILE A 689 9.23 -16.76 -32.13
C ILE A 689 8.83 -17.62 -33.32
N LEU A 690 8.53 -18.91 -33.13
CA LEU A 690 8.19 -19.82 -34.24
C LEU A 690 6.90 -19.39 -34.95
N PRO A 691 6.82 -19.56 -36.28
CA PRO A 691 5.56 -19.49 -37.02
C PRO A 691 4.52 -20.46 -36.46
N LYS A 692 3.23 -20.14 -36.64
CA LYS A 692 2.10 -20.95 -36.15
C LYS A 692 2.24 -22.42 -36.57
N SER A 693 2.50 -22.68 -37.84
CA SER A 693 2.61 -24.04 -38.40
C SER A 693 3.73 -24.84 -37.73
N ASP A 694 4.87 -24.21 -37.51
CA ASP A 694 6.09 -24.89 -37.07
C ASP A 694 6.04 -25.17 -35.57
N TYR A 695 5.45 -24.26 -34.79
CA TYR A 695 5.20 -24.51 -33.38
C TYR A 695 4.18 -25.63 -33.15
N LEU A 696 3.09 -25.69 -33.94
CA LEU A 696 2.12 -26.78 -33.84
C LEU A 696 2.74 -28.14 -34.20
N LYS A 697 3.60 -28.18 -35.24
CA LYS A 697 4.37 -29.39 -35.58
C LYS A 697 5.29 -29.82 -34.43
N LEU A 698 5.98 -28.88 -33.79
CA LEU A 698 6.84 -29.17 -32.64
C LEU A 698 6.03 -29.74 -31.46
N LEU A 699 4.84 -29.20 -31.18
CA LEU A 699 3.97 -29.76 -30.14
C LEU A 699 3.49 -31.17 -30.49
N ASP A 700 3.11 -31.43 -31.74
CA ASP A 700 2.62 -32.76 -32.13
C ASP A 700 3.74 -33.82 -32.13
N GLU A 701 4.97 -33.43 -32.50
CA GLU A 701 6.18 -34.29 -32.45
C GLU A 701 6.43 -34.90 -31.07
N TYR A 702 6.17 -34.13 -30.00
CA TYR A 702 6.46 -34.52 -28.63
C TYR A 702 5.24 -34.96 -27.83
N VAL A 703 4.11 -35.28 -28.47
CA VAL A 703 2.93 -35.79 -27.76
C VAL A 703 3.30 -37.05 -26.95
N PRO A 704 2.91 -37.13 -25.67
CA PRO A 704 3.24 -38.30 -24.84
C PRO A 704 2.60 -39.57 -25.38
N LYS A 705 3.45 -40.58 -25.64
CA LYS A 705 3.03 -41.92 -26.11
C LYS A 705 2.46 -42.79 -24.98
N PHE A 706 2.97 -42.61 -23.75
CA PHE A 706 2.58 -43.36 -22.56
C PHE A 706 1.93 -42.43 -21.53
N GLU A 707 1.07 -42.97 -20.68
CA GLU A 707 0.35 -42.16 -19.68
C GLU A 707 1.23 -41.75 -18.49
N LYS A 708 2.18 -42.59 -18.07
CA LYS A 708 3.07 -42.37 -16.92
C LYS A 708 4.49 -42.81 -17.27
N LEU A 709 5.50 -42.03 -16.88
CA LEU A 709 6.91 -42.42 -17.03
C LEU A 709 7.42 -43.05 -15.73
N ASP A 710 7.99 -44.26 -15.80
CA ASP A 710 8.69 -44.85 -14.66
C ASP A 710 10.12 -44.32 -14.57
N LEU A 711 10.36 -43.41 -13.62
CA LEU A 711 11.65 -42.75 -13.43
C LEU A 711 12.78 -43.72 -13.02
N MET A 712 12.44 -44.88 -12.45
CA MET A 712 13.43 -45.86 -11.98
C MET A 712 13.97 -46.71 -13.12
N THR A 713 13.18 -46.95 -14.17
CA THR A 713 13.54 -47.79 -15.32
C THR A 713 13.78 -47.00 -16.60
N ALA A 714 13.35 -45.73 -16.67
CA ALA A 714 13.52 -44.88 -17.83
C ALA A 714 15.00 -44.57 -18.13
N SER A 715 15.35 -44.72 -19.41
CA SER A 715 16.62 -44.29 -19.98
C SER A 715 16.82 -42.77 -19.87
N LEU A 716 18.07 -42.32 -20.02
CA LEU A 716 18.39 -40.89 -20.02
C LEU A 716 17.67 -40.13 -21.15
N GLU A 717 17.51 -40.76 -22.31
CA GLU A 717 16.77 -40.20 -23.45
C GLU A 717 15.28 -40.03 -23.15
N GLU A 718 14.63 -41.04 -22.57
CA GLU A 718 13.22 -40.96 -22.16
C GLU A 718 13.00 -39.88 -21.11
N LYS A 719 13.90 -39.76 -20.14
CA LYS A 719 13.88 -38.67 -19.14
C LYS A 719 14.02 -37.30 -19.80
N ASN A 720 14.91 -37.15 -20.78
CA ASN A 720 15.07 -35.89 -21.51
C ASN A 720 13.83 -35.56 -22.36
N ILE A 721 13.27 -36.52 -23.08
CA ILE A 721 12.01 -36.34 -23.82
C ILE A 721 10.89 -35.89 -22.87
N HIS A 722 10.80 -36.49 -21.69
CA HIS A 722 9.80 -36.09 -20.69
C HIS A 722 10.03 -34.66 -20.17
N LYS A 723 11.28 -34.23 -19.95
CA LYS A 723 11.59 -32.83 -19.64
C LYS A 723 11.13 -31.89 -20.77
N ILE A 724 11.36 -32.26 -22.04
CA ILE A 724 10.89 -31.48 -23.20
C ILE A 724 9.34 -31.42 -23.23
N GLN A 725 8.67 -32.53 -22.93
CA GLN A 725 7.20 -32.58 -22.85
C GLN A 725 6.63 -31.64 -21.79
N ILE A 726 7.23 -31.64 -20.59
CA ILE A 726 6.87 -30.71 -19.50
C ILE A 726 7.04 -29.25 -19.97
N ALA A 727 8.17 -28.95 -20.60
CA ALA A 727 8.49 -27.61 -21.08
C ALA A 727 7.50 -27.14 -22.16
N LEU A 728 7.22 -27.98 -23.15
CA LEU A 728 6.28 -27.68 -24.23
C LEU A 728 4.85 -27.49 -23.69
N ALA A 729 4.40 -28.35 -22.78
CA ALA A 729 3.08 -28.22 -22.13
C ALA A 729 2.91 -26.87 -21.41
N LYS A 730 3.93 -26.41 -20.68
CA LYS A 730 3.94 -25.09 -20.02
C LYS A 730 4.02 -23.91 -21.01
N SER A 731 4.61 -24.14 -22.19
CA SER A 731 4.92 -23.07 -23.16
C SER A 731 3.72 -22.57 -23.96
N VAL A 732 2.67 -23.38 -24.12
CA VAL A 732 1.50 -23.05 -24.96
C VAL A 732 0.86 -21.72 -24.58
N ARG A 733 0.84 -21.36 -23.29
CA ARG A 733 0.33 -20.06 -22.78
C ARG A 733 1.01 -18.81 -23.38
N PHE A 734 2.20 -18.97 -23.97
CA PHE A 734 2.98 -17.90 -24.58
C PHE A 734 2.79 -17.80 -26.10
N SER A 735 2.20 -18.82 -26.71
CA SER A 735 1.93 -18.87 -28.15
C SER A 735 0.82 -17.89 -28.57
N THR A 736 0.71 -17.65 -29.87
CA THR A 736 -0.39 -16.85 -30.45
C THR A 736 -1.52 -17.70 -31.02
N CYS A 737 -1.40 -19.03 -31.02
CA CYS A 737 -2.30 -19.98 -31.71
C CYS A 737 -3.09 -20.88 -30.74
N HIS A 738 -3.67 -20.31 -29.69
CA HIS A 738 -4.36 -21.07 -28.63
C HIS A 738 -5.47 -21.99 -29.15
N LEU A 739 -6.28 -21.54 -30.12
CA LEU A 739 -7.39 -22.34 -30.66
C LEU A 739 -6.90 -23.64 -31.31
N ASP A 740 -5.85 -23.56 -32.13
CA ASP A 740 -5.27 -24.72 -32.83
C ASP A 740 -4.38 -25.57 -31.91
N ALA A 741 -3.76 -24.96 -30.91
CA ALA A 741 -2.90 -25.64 -29.95
C ALA A 741 -3.70 -26.43 -28.89
N LEU A 742 -4.94 -26.02 -28.59
CA LEU A 742 -5.75 -26.63 -27.52
C LEU A 742 -5.99 -28.15 -27.75
N PRO A 743 -6.39 -28.63 -28.94
CA PRO A 743 -6.53 -30.07 -29.18
C PRO A 743 -5.25 -30.87 -28.93
N ILE A 744 -4.09 -30.32 -29.27
CA ILE A 744 -2.78 -30.95 -29.03
C ILE A 744 -2.48 -30.93 -27.53
N LEU A 745 -2.68 -29.79 -26.86
CA LEU A 745 -2.48 -29.63 -25.41
C LEU A 745 -3.34 -30.62 -24.60
N LEU A 746 -4.56 -30.93 -25.01
CA LEU A 746 -5.39 -31.94 -24.34
C LEU A 746 -4.74 -33.33 -24.34
N LYS A 747 -3.92 -33.66 -25.35
CA LYS A 747 -3.12 -34.90 -25.38
C LYS A 747 -2.01 -34.89 -24.31
N TYR A 748 -1.49 -33.71 -23.94
CA TYR A 748 -0.54 -33.50 -22.84
C TYR A 748 -1.20 -33.52 -21.46
N CYS A 749 -2.52 -33.27 -21.37
CA CYS A 749 -3.27 -33.31 -20.12
C CYS A 749 -3.52 -34.75 -19.64
N LYS A 750 -2.47 -35.56 -19.49
CA LYS A 750 -2.50 -36.94 -18.97
C LYS A 750 -1.55 -37.06 -17.77
N VAL A 751 -2.01 -37.78 -16.73
CA VAL A 751 -1.30 -38.12 -15.47
C VAL A 751 -0.18 -37.14 -15.10
N ASP A 752 1.08 -37.46 -15.37
CA ASP A 752 2.27 -36.70 -14.93
C ASP A 752 2.40 -35.31 -15.58
N LEU A 753 1.82 -35.12 -16.76
CA LEU A 753 1.89 -33.87 -17.54
C LEU A 753 0.68 -32.96 -17.33
N PHE A 754 -0.35 -33.41 -16.61
CA PHE A 754 -1.55 -32.60 -16.36
C PHE A 754 -1.22 -31.32 -15.59
N GLN A 755 -0.47 -31.43 -14.49
CA GLN A 755 -0.15 -30.27 -13.65
C GLN A 755 0.73 -29.23 -14.37
N PRO A 756 1.79 -29.63 -15.10
CA PRO A 756 2.52 -28.72 -16.00
C PRO A 756 1.64 -28.04 -17.06
N SER A 757 0.65 -28.75 -17.59
CA SER A 757 -0.26 -28.24 -18.63
C SER A 757 -1.33 -27.28 -18.11
N LEU A 758 -1.59 -27.25 -16.80
CA LEU A 758 -2.75 -26.58 -16.21
C LEU A 758 -2.79 -25.09 -16.53
N PHE A 759 -1.68 -24.37 -16.34
CA PHE A 759 -1.61 -22.94 -16.65
C PHE A 759 -1.87 -22.64 -18.14
N SER A 760 -1.38 -23.51 -19.03
CA SER A 760 -1.65 -23.41 -20.46
C SER A 760 -3.11 -23.68 -20.79
N LEU A 761 -3.75 -24.64 -20.10
CA LEU A 761 -5.17 -24.93 -20.27
C LEU A 761 -6.05 -23.72 -19.88
N TYR A 762 -5.84 -23.16 -18.69
CA TYR A 762 -6.54 -21.94 -18.24
C TYR A 762 -6.27 -20.76 -19.18
N SER A 763 -5.03 -20.62 -19.65
CA SER A 763 -4.65 -19.59 -20.61
C SER A 763 -5.38 -19.74 -21.96
N CYS A 764 -5.57 -20.97 -22.44
CA CYS A 764 -6.32 -21.25 -23.67
C CYS A 764 -7.80 -20.93 -23.47
N PHE A 765 -8.43 -21.40 -22.39
CA PHE A 765 -9.84 -21.13 -22.10
C PHE A 765 -10.17 -19.63 -22.00
N ASN A 766 -9.25 -18.82 -21.47
CA ASN A 766 -9.43 -17.36 -21.41
C ASN A 766 -9.31 -16.64 -22.77
N ARG A 767 -8.62 -17.24 -23.74
CA ARG A 767 -8.28 -16.63 -25.04
C ARG A 767 -9.02 -17.21 -26.23
N ILE A 768 -9.73 -18.31 -26.06
CA ILE A 768 -10.56 -18.94 -27.08
C ILE A 768 -12.02 -18.47 -26.89
N PRO A 769 -12.78 -18.25 -27.98
CA PRO A 769 -14.22 -18.02 -27.90
C PRO A 769 -14.98 -19.12 -27.16
N GLU A 770 -15.94 -18.72 -26.33
CA GLU A 770 -16.81 -19.64 -25.58
C GLU A 770 -17.48 -20.69 -26.47
N LYS A 771 -18.04 -20.27 -27.62
CA LYS A 771 -18.71 -21.18 -28.55
C LYS A 771 -17.80 -22.31 -29.06
N SER A 772 -16.49 -22.07 -29.12
CA SER A 772 -15.49 -23.07 -29.54
C SER A 772 -15.05 -24.00 -28.41
N LEU A 773 -15.39 -23.70 -27.15
CA LEU A 773 -14.94 -24.44 -25.97
C LEU A 773 -15.94 -25.50 -25.49
N LYS A 774 -17.21 -25.46 -25.93
CA LYS A 774 -18.27 -26.36 -25.42
C LYS A 774 -17.90 -27.85 -25.55
N ASN A 775 -17.49 -28.27 -26.75
CA ASN A 775 -17.09 -29.66 -27.00
C ASN A 775 -15.88 -30.09 -26.18
N VAL A 776 -14.93 -29.17 -25.95
CA VAL A 776 -13.74 -29.43 -25.14
C VAL A 776 -14.12 -29.61 -23.67
N LEU A 777 -15.03 -28.78 -23.17
CA LEU A 777 -15.51 -28.87 -21.80
C LEU A 777 -16.23 -30.22 -21.55
N ASP A 778 -17.11 -30.63 -22.46
CA ASP A 778 -17.81 -31.92 -22.34
C ASP A 778 -16.84 -33.11 -22.33
N HIS A 779 -15.76 -33.06 -23.12
CA HIS A 779 -14.70 -34.06 -23.08
C HIS A 779 -13.95 -34.08 -21.73
N LEU A 780 -13.61 -32.90 -21.19
CA LEU A 780 -12.91 -32.81 -19.91
C LEU A 780 -13.80 -33.24 -18.72
N LEU A 781 -15.12 -33.00 -18.79
CA LEU A 781 -16.08 -33.44 -17.79
C LEU A 781 -16.26 -34.97 -17.75
N LYS A 782 -15.90 -35.69 -18.81
CA LYS A 782 -15.88 -37.17 -18.87
C LYS A 782 -14.51 -37.77 -18.51
N SER A 783 -13.51 -36.94 -18.23
CA SER A 783 -12.15 -37.39 -17.90
C SER A 783 -12.04 -37.87 -16.44
N PRO A 784 -10.90 -38.42 -15.97
CA PRO A 784 -10.66 -38.73 -14.56
C PRO A 784 -10.85 -37.53 -13.62
N VAL A 785 -11.10 -37.83 -12.33
CA VAL A 785 -11.47 -36.90 -11.25
C VAL A 785 -10.59 -35.63 -11.21
N SER A 786 -9.27 -35.75 -11.35
CA SER A 786 -8.35 -34.61 -11.32
C SER A 786 -8.65 -33.56 -12.40
N ARG A 787 -8.97 -34.00 -13.63
CA ARG A 787 -9.29 -33.12 -14.77
C ARG A 787 -10.68 -32.53 -14.65
N ARG A 788 -11.64 -33.34 -14.19
CA ARG A 788 -13.03 -32.93 -14.00
C ARG A 788 -13.17 -31.78 -13.01
N LYS A 789 -12.42 -31.79 -11.90
CA LYS A 789 -12.38 -30.68 -10.93
C LYS A 789 -12.09 -29.33 -11.59
N HIS A 790 -11.04 -29.28 -12.41
CA HIS A 790 -10.68 -28.05 -13.12
C HIS A 790 -11.67 -27.67 -14.20
N SER A 791 -12.34 -28.65 -14.80
CA SER A 791 -13.40 -28.41 -15.80
C SER A 791 -14.58 -27.67 -15.20
N ILE A 792 -14.97 -28.00 -13.96
CA ILE A 792 -16.04 -27.30 -13.22
C ILE A 792 -15.66 -25.82 -13.02
N PHE A 793 -14.42 -25.53 -12.61
CA PHE A 793 -13.97 -24.13 -12.49
C PHE A 793 -13.88 -23.40 -13.83
N LEU A 794 -13.40 -24.08 -14.88
CA LEU A 794 -13.31 -23.50 -16.23
C LEU A 794 -14.70 -23.24 -16.83
N ALA A 795 -15.69 -24.07 -16.52
CA ALA A 795 -17.08 -23.83 -16.87
C ALA A 795 -17.55 -22.52 -16.26
N ALA A 796 -17.45 -22.40 -14.92
CA ALA A 796 -17.86 -21.24 -14.15
C ALA A 796 -17.16 -19.93 -14.58
N LEU A 797 -15.96 -20.03 -15.14
CA LEU A 797 -15.17 -18.89 -15.61
C LEU A 797 -15.60 -18.37 -17.00
N VAL A 798 -16.01 -19.26 -17.91
CA VAL A 798 -16.18 -18.93 -19.34
C VAL A 798 -17.62 -18.88 -19.80
N PHE A 799 -18.46 -19.77 -19.27
CA PHE A 799 -19.78 -20.02 -19.82
C PHE A 799 -20.87 -19.18 -19.14
N PRO A 800 -22.03 -18.98 -19.81
CA PRO A 800 -23.18 -18.28 -19.27
C PRO A 800 -23.73 -18.97 -18.02
N LEU A 801 -24.51 -18.22 -17.24
CA LEU A 801 -25.15 -18.69 -16.00
C LEU A 801 -25.93 -19.99 -16.21
N GLN A 802 -26.73 -20.03 -17.28
CA GLN A 802 -27.58 -21.18 -17.62
C GLN A 802 -26.78 -22.45 -17.92
N THR A 803 -25.68 -22.34 -18.68
CA THR A 803 -24.83 -23.49 -18.98
C THR A 803 -24.12 -24.02 -17.74
N ASN A 804 -23.67 -23.13 -16.85
CA ASN A 804 -23.09 -23.54 -15.57
C ASN A 804 -24.11 -24.28 -14.70
N ARG A 805 -25.36 -23.81 -14.67
CA ARG A 805 -26.45 -24.50 -13.98
C ARG A 805 -26.66 -25.91 -14.54
N GLU A 806 -26.84 -26.05 -15.85
CA GLU A 806 -27.03 -27.35 -16.50
C GLU A 806 -25.89 -28.34 -16.19
N ILE A 807 -24.65 -27.86 -16.16
CA ILE A 807 -23.50 -28.69 -15.80
C ILE A 807 -23.54 -29.09 -14.32
N THR A 808 -23.85 -28.14 -13.45
CA THR A 808 -23.92 -28.35 -12.00
C THR A 808 -25.03 -29.32 -11.62
N ASP A 809 -26.23 -29.15 -12.17
CA ASP A 809 -27.39 -30.03 -11.92
C ASP A 809 -27.09 -31.46 -12.41
N ARG A 810 -26.56 -31.59 -13.63
CA ARG A 810 -26.14 -32.88 -14.20
C ARG A 810 -25.10 -33.60 -13.33
N LEU A 811 -24.13 -32.87 -12.77
CA LEU A 811 -23.09 -33.44 -11.91
C LEU A 811 -23.59 -33.80 -10.51
N LEU A 812 -24.57 -33.04 -9.99
CA LEU A 812 -25.17 -33.32 -8.69
C LEU A 812 -25.94 -34.64 -8.68
N GLU A 813 -26.74 -34.88 -9.73
CA GLU A 813 -27.61 -36.06 -9.82
C GLU A 813 -26.83 -37.35 -10.07
N ASN A 814 -25.69 -37.28 -10.75
CA ASN A 814 -25.04 -38.46 -11.33
C ASN A 814 -23.66 -38.79 -10.75
N ASP A 815 -23.08 -37.95 -9.88
CA ASP A 815 -21.70 -38.13 -9.43
C ASP A 815 -21.54 -38.36 -7.92
N GLU A 816 -21.16 -39.58 -7.56
CA GLU A 816 -20.97 -39.99 -6.17
C GLU A 816 -19.56 -39.71 -5.63
N ASN A 817 -18.63 -39.18 -6.44
CA ASN A 817 -17.25 -38.98 -5.99
C ASN A 817 -17.13 -37.81 -5.02
N GLU A 818 -16.80 -38.09 -3.75
CA GLU A 818 -16.63 -37.08 -2.68
C GLU A 818 -15.75 -35.89 -3.10
N SER A 819 -14.66 -36.16 -3.82
CA SER A 819 -13.73 -35.12 -4.23
C SER A 819 -14.31 -34.19 -5.30
N ILE A 820 -15.18 -34.70 -6.17
CA ILE A 820 -15.93 -33.89 -7.14
C ILE A 820 -16.99 -33.09 -6.41
N ARG A 821 -17.80 -33.75 -5.56
CA ARG A 821 -18.87 -33.12 -4.80
C ARG A 821 -18.38 -31.94 -3.96
N LYS A 822 -17.24 -32.10 -3.29
CA LYS A 822 -16.52 -31.02 -2.61
C LYS A 822 -16.18 -29.84 -3.54
N HIS A 823 -15.58 -30.10 -4.69
CA HIS A 823 -15.17 -29.04 -5.63
C HIS A 823 -16.37 -28.34 -6.26
N LEU A 824 -17.43 -29.09 -6.48
CA LEU A 824 -18.69 -28.63 -7.01
C LEU A 824 -19.38 -27.70 -5.99
N PHE A 825 -19.48 -28.12 -4.72
CA PHE A 825 -19.93 -27.26 -3.62
C PHE A 825 -19.08 -26.00 -3.51
N THR A 826 -17.76 -26.13 -3.46
CA THR A 826 -16.84 -24.98 -3.34
C THR A 826 -17.00 -24.00 -4.51
N SER A 827 -17.19 -24.53 -5.73
CA SER A 827 -17.40 -23.72 -6.92
C SER A 827 -18.75 -23.00 -6.86
N THR A 828 -19.83 -23.70 -6.52
CA THR A 828 -21.18 -23.15 -6.35
C THR A 828 -21.22 -22.08 -5.26
N TYR A 829 -20.62 -22.34 -4.10
CA TYR A 829 -20.52 -21.39 -2.99
C TYR A 829 -19.80 -20.11 -3.43
N LYS A 830 -18.60 -20.23 -4.03
CA LYS A 830 -17.85 -19.07 -4.56
C LYS A 830 -18.62 -18.34 -5.66
N TYR A 831 -19.38 -19.07 -6.46
CA TYR A 831 -20.19 -18.48 -7.53
C TYR A 831 -21.39 -17.71 -6.99
N PHE A 832 -22.06 -18.23 -5.96
CA PHE A 832 -23.12 -17.53 -5.23
C PHE A 832 -22.60 -16.25 -4.58
N LEU A 833 -21.44 -16.30 -3.92
CA LEU A 833 -20.82 -15.09 -3.35
C LEU A 833 -20.56 -14.01 -4.42
N LYS A 834 -20.20 -14.42 -5.63
CA LYS A 834 -20.03 -13.51 -6.77
C LYS A 834 -21.35 -13.05 -7.38
N ASN A 835 -22.41 -13.85 -7.29
CA ASN A 835 -23.71 -13.61 -7.94
C ASN A 835 -24.85 -13.95 -6.96
N PRO A 836 -25.11 -13.11 -5.94
CA PRO A 836 -26.13 -13.40 -4.95
C PRO A 836 -27.53 -13.15 -5.52
N GLU A 837 -28.11 -14.19 -6.10
CA GLU A 837 -29.46 -14.19 -6.65
C GLU A 837 -30.22 -15.43 -6.19
N GLU A 838 -31.56 -15.36 -6.23
CA GLU A 838 -32.42 -16.40 -5.68
C GLU A 838 -32.20 -17.75 -6.36
N ASN A 839 -31.93 -17.73 -7.66
CA ASN A 839 -31.66 -18.94 -8.43
C ASN A 839 -30.37 -19.65 -7.96
N PHE A 840 -29.30 -18.89 -7.66
CA PHE A 840 -28.04 -19.48 -7.17
C PHE A 840 -28.11 -19.85 -5.70
N TRP A 841 -28.89 -19.10 -4.92
CA TRP A 841 -29.24 -19.49 -3.57
C TRP A 841 -29.90 -20.87 -3.57
N HIS A 842 -30.91 -21.11 -4.41
CA HIS A 842 -31.58 -22.41 -4.49
C HIS A 842 -30.60 -23.53 -4.83
N ILE A 843 -29.68 -23.32 -5.79
CA ILE A 843 -28.67 -24.33 -6.13
C ILE A 843 -27.79 -24.61 -4.89
N LEU A 844 -27.25 -23.58 -4.26
CA LEU A 844 -26.43 -23.74 -3.06
C LEU A 844 -27.20 -24.45 -1.93
N GLU A 845 -28.47 -24.10 -1.74
CA GLU A 845 -29.36 -24.71 -0.76
C GLU A 845 -29.56 -26.21 -1.01
N THR A 846 -29.82 -26.62 -2.25
CA THR A 846 -29.91 -28.03 -2.63
C THR A 846 -28.60 -28.77 -2.33
N TYR A 847 -27.44 -28.16 -2.60
CA TYR A 847 -26.15 -28.77 -2.26
C TYR A 847 -25.98 -28.98 -0.75
N MET A 848 -26.37 -27.99 0.05
CA MET A 848 -26.25 -28.03 1.50
C MET A 848 -26.99 -29.24 2.10
N GLU A 849 -28.14 -29.63 1.53
CA GLU A 849 -28.94 -30.77 1.98
C GLU A 849 -28.26 -32.13 1.76
N HIS A 850 -27.34 -32.22 0.81
CA HIS A 850 -26.63 -33.45 0.48
C HIS A 850 -25.27 -33.58 1.18
N LEU A 851 -24.80 -32.56 1.90
CA LEU A 851 -23.49 -32.60 2.57
C LEU A 851 -23.39 -33.73 3.59
N THR A 852 -22.16 -34.23 3.79
CA THR A 852 -21.83 -35.29 4.75
C THR A 852 -20.77 -34.83 5.76
N LEU A 853 -20.63 -35.56 6.88
CA LEU A 853 -19.65 -35.26 7.94
C LEU A 853 -18.18 -35.37 7.49
N TYR A 854 -17.91 -36.08 6.39
CA TYR A 854 -16.56 -36.25 5.85
C TYR A 854 -16.09 -35.03 5.03
N GLU A 855 -17.02 -34.20 4.56
CA GLU A 855 -16.74 -33.02 3.73
C GLU A 855 -16.33 -31.78 4.54
N ARG A 856 -15.35 -31.93 5.45
CA ARG A 856 -14.93 -30.90 6.43
C ARG A 856 -14.61 -29.54 5.84
N GLU A 857 -14.02 -29.49 4.65
CA GLU A 857 -13.72 -28.22 3.98
C GLU A 857 -14.99 -27.48 3.53
N SER A 858 -16.01 -28.20 3.06
CA SER A 858 -17.31 -27.62 2.72
C SER A 858 -18.02 -27.08 3.97
N LEU A 859 -17.99 -27.85 5.07
CA LEU A 859 -18.53 -27.43 6.37
C LEU A 859 -17.80 -26.19 6.92
N ASN A 860 -16.48 -26.11 6.72
CA ASN A 860 -15.69 -24.93 7.10
C ASN A 860 -16.04 -23.67 6.31
N LEU A 861 -16.52 -23.78 5.07
CA LEU A 861 -17.04 -22.67 4.29
C LEU A 861 -18.43 -22.26 4.76
N LEU A 862 -19.26 -23.21 5.18
CA LEU A 862 -20.58 -22.91 5.76
C LEU A 862 -20.51 -22.17 7.09
N ALA A 863 -19.48 -22.47 7.90
CA ALA A 863 -19.23 -21.80 9.17
C ALA A 863 -18.74 -20.35 9.02
N ASP A 864 -18.68 -19.80 7.81
CA ASP A 864 -18.15 -18.46 7.54
C ASP A 864 -19.23 -17.49 7.06
N VAL A 865 -19.89 -16.81 8.00
CA VAL A 865 -21.11 -16.02 7.72
C VAL A 865 -20.78 -14.63 7.20
N HIS A 866 -19.63 -14.07 7.59
CA HIS A 866 -19.27 -12.69 7.28
C HIS A 866 -19.16 -12.42 5.77
N VAL A 867 -18.82 -13.44 4.96
CA VAL A 867 -18.71 -13.32 3.50
C VAL A 867 -20.07 -13.39 2.79
N ILE A 868 -21.14 -13.80 3.47
CA ILE A 868 -22.46 -13.99 2.88
C ILE A 868 -23.14 -12.64 2.65
N PRO A 869 -23.74 -12.40 1.48
CA PRO A 869 -24.45 -11.15 1.22
C PRO A 869 -25.66 -10.94 2.14
N GLU A 870 -25.81 -9.72 2.66
CA GLU A 870 -26.78 -9.34 3.71
C GLU A 870 -28.18 -9.91 3.51
N LYS A 871 -28.72 -9.77 2.29
CA LYS A 871 -30.06 -10.26 1.91
C LYS A 871 -30.25 -11.75 2.21
N TYR A 872 -29.19 -12.54 2.15
CA TYR A 872 -29.21 -14.00 2.31
C TYR A 872 -28.67 -14.46 3.65
N LYS A 873 -28.12 -13.58 4.51
CA LYS A 873 -27.46 -13.97 5.77
C LYS A 873 -28.38 -14.75 6.71
N SER A 874 -29.57 -14.22 7.01
CA SER A 874 -30.53 -14.90 7.90
C SER A 874 -30.97 -16.25 7.33
N LYS A 875 -31.30 -16.30 6.03
CA LYS A 875 -31.69 -17.54 5.34
C LYS A 875 -30.56 -18.56 5.32
N PHE A 876 -29.33 -18.10 5.13
CA PHE A 876 -28.11 -18.92 5.16
C PHE A 876 -27.86 -19.48 6.55
N MET A 877 -27.90 -18.65 7.59
CA MET A 877 -27.73 -19.08 8.98
C MET A 877 -28.73 -20.16 9.37
N GLU A 878 -30.01 -19.93 9.08
CA GLU A 878 -31.07 -20.90 9.37
C GLU A 878 -30.80 -22.24 8.67
N LYS A 879 -30.40 -22.21 7.39
CA LYS A 879 -30.10 -23.42 6.63
C LYS A 879 -28.87 -24.14 7.16
N VAL A 880 -27.79 -23.41 7.47
CA VAL A 880 -26.55 -23.99 8.02
C VAL A 880 -26.81 -24.67 9.35
N CYS A 881 -27.54 -24.03 10.27
CA CYS A 881 -27.92 -24.64 11.54
C CYS A 881 -28.74 -25.92 11.34
N LYS A 882 -29.75 -25.91 10.44
CA LYS A 882 -30.53 -27.11 10.10
C LYS A 882 -29.66 -28.25 9.55
N VAL A 883 -28.69 -27.94 8.70
CA VAL A 883 -27.76 -28.92 8.13
C VAL A 883 -26.85 -29.48 9.22
N PHE A 884 -26.30 -28.62 10.07
CA PHE A 884 -25.42 -29.03 11.16
C PHE A 884 -26.17 -29.91 12.17
N ASP A 885 -27.38 -29.52 12.58
CA ASP A 885 -28.27 -30.31 13.44
C ASP A 885 -28.59 -31.68 12.79
N GLY A 886 -28.92 -31.70 11.49
CA GLY A 886 -29.22 -32.93 10.77
C GLY A 886 -28.03 -33.88 10.66
N LEU A 887 -26.81 -33.36 10.54
CA LEU A 887 -25.57 -34.16 10.54
C LEU A 887 -25.21 -34.67 11.94
N GLU A 888 -25.46 -33.88 12.96
CA GLU A 888 -25.24 -34.24 14.36
C GLU A 888 -26.14 -35.39 14.83
N LEU A 889 -27.40 -35.43 14.35
CA LEU A 889 -28.36 -36.47 14.69
C LEU A 889 -28.11 -37.82 13.99
N LYS A 890 -27.38 -37.82 12.86
CA LYS A 890 -27.22 -39.01 12.01
C LYS A 890 -26.05 -39.93 12.38
N GLU A 891 -25.10 -39.49 13.22
CA GLU A 891 -23.91 -40.29 13.56
C GLU A 891 -23.49 -40.17 15.03
N ASN A 892 -22.85 -41.23 15.56
CA ASN A 892 -22.39 -41.46 16.94
C ASN A 892 -21.69 -40.26 17.64
N SER A 893 -21.34 -40.40 18.94
CA SER A 893 -20.63 -39.39 19.75
C SER A 893 -19.42 -38.67 19.10
N LYS A 894 -18.73 -39.32 18.14
CA LYS A 894 -17.66 -38.71 17.35
C LYS A 894 -18.13 -37.59 16.40
N ALA A 895 -19.35 -37.68 15.87
CA ALA A 895 -19.94 -36.67 15.00
C ALA A 895 -20.26 -35.38 15.77
N ARG A 896 -20.82 -35.49 16.99
CA ARG A 896 -21.04 -34.35 17.89
C ARG A 896 -19.77 -33.56 18.16
N GLN A 897 -18.68 -34.26 18.48
CA GLN A 897 -17.39 -33.61 18.74
C GLN A 897 -16.82 -32.93 17.47
N SER A 898 -17.01 -33.52 16.29
CA SER A 898 -16.57 -32.91 15.03
C SER A 898 -17.40 -31.68 14.66
N MET A 899 -18.70 -31.68 14.92
CA MET A 899 -19.60 -30.57 14.61
C MET A 899 -19.43 -29.37 15.53
N LYS A 900 -19.05 -29.60 16.79
CA LYS A 900 -18.75 -28.52 17.75
C LYS A 900 -17.76 -27.49 17.19
N VAL A 901 -16.69 -27.94 16.53
CA VAL A 901 -15.67 -27.05 15.93
C VAL A 901 -16.28 -26.14 14.85
N HIS A 902 -17.24 -26.65 14.07
CA HIS A 902 -17.91 -25.87 13.03
C HIS A 902 -18.91 -24.87 13.62
N TYR A 903 -19.62 -25.23 14.70
CA TYR A 903 -20.48 -24.31 15.44
C TYR A 903 -19.69 -23.20 16.12
N ASP A 904 -18.55 -23.52 16.75
CA ASP A 904 -17.68 -22.53 17.39
C ASP A 904 -17.22 -21.49 16.37
N LYS A 905 -16.74 -21.95 15.21
CA LYS A 905 -16.35 -21.07 14.11
C LYS A 905 -17.53 -20.24 13.56
N LEU A 906 -18.72 -20.84 13.45
CA LEU A 906 -19.93 -20.14 13.03
C LEU A 906 -20.22 -18.96 13.95
N PHE A 907 -20.27 -19.19 15.26
CA PHE A 907 -20.55 -18.17 16.27
C PHE A 907 -19.48 -17.08 16.34
N GLU A 908 -18.21 -17.45 16.18
CA GLU A 908 -17.10 -16.49 16.09
C GLU A 908 -17.22 -15.58 14.86
N SER A 909 -17.73 -16.09 13.74
CA SER A 909 -17.86 -15.34 12.48
C SER A 909 -19.01 -14.32 12.47
N VAL A 910 -19.98 -14.43 13.38
CA VAL A 910 -21.15 -13.53 13.45
C VAL A 910 -20.75 -12.21 14.11
N THR A 911 -20.95 -11.11 13.41
CA THR A 911 -20.67 -9.75 13.90
C THR A 911 -21.86 -9.14 14.66
N ASP A 912 -21.63 -8.01 15.32
CA ASP A 912 -22.65 -7.27 16.08
C ASP A 912 -23.78 -6.77 15.15
N ASP A 913 -23.46 -6.42 13.90
CA ASP A 913 -24.44 -6.02 12.89
C ASP A 913 -25.24 -7.22 12.35
N ASP A 914 -24.61 -8.37 12.19
CA ASP A 914 -25.29 -9.58 11.72
C ASP A 914 -26.46 -9.95 12.64
N ILE A 915 -26.24 -9.88 13.96
CA ILE A 915 -27.25 -10.16 14.99
C ILE A 915 -28.50 -9.30 14.82
N ARG A 916 -28.38 -8.04 14.39
CA ARG A 916 -29.53 -7.14 14.18
C ARG A 916 -30.43 -7.60 13.03
N SER A 917 -29.87 -8.35 12.09
CA SER A 917 -30.55 -8.85 10.89
C SER A 917 -31.18 -10.25 11.07
N LEU A 918 -30.75 -11.00 12.09
CA LEU A 918 -31.24 -12.36 12.36
C LEU A 918 -32.60 -12.33 13.04
N SER A 919 -33.40 -13.38 12.81
CA SER A 919 -34.68 -13.54 13.51
C SER A 919 -34.45 -13.94 14.97
N THR A 920 -35.22 -13.32 15.88
CA THR A 920 -35.21 -13.62 17.31
C THR A 920 -35.46 -15.10 17.59
N ASP A 921 -36.42 -15.71 16.89
CA ASP A 921 -36.76 -17.13 17.05
C ASP A 921 -35.58 -18.06 16.72
N LEU A 922 -34.83 -17.76 15.65
CA LEU A 922 -33.65 -18.54 15.27
C LEU A 922 -32.54 -18.42 16.33
N CYS A 923 -32.27 -17.19 16.80
CA CYS A 923 -31.27 -16.96 17.84
C CYS A 923 -31.64 -17.71 19.13
N ILE A 924 -32.90 -17.67 19.56
CA ILE A 924 -33.36 -18.38 20.76
C ILE A 924 -33.26 -19.89 20.59
N ASP A 925 -33.62 -20.45 19.43
CA ASP A 925 -33.47 -21.89 19.14
C ASP A 925 -32.00 -22.33 19.23
N ILE A 926 -31.10 -21.55 18.61
CA ILE A 926 -29.65 -21.79 18.67
C ILE A 926 -29.15 -21.75 20.12
N ILE A 927 -29.49 -20.70 20.87
CA ILE A 927 -29.05 -20.54 22.26
C ILE A 927 -29.60 -21.68 23.12
N GLY A 928 -30.89 -22.02 22.96
CA GLY A 928 -31.53 -23.09 23.72
C GLY A 928 -30.87 -24.46 23.51
N LYS A 929 -30.45 -24.75 22.28
CA LYS A 929 -29.76 -26.01 21.95
C LYS A 929 -28.28 -26.01 22.30
N LYS A 930 -27.59 -24.88 22.14
CA LYS A 930 -26.11 -24.83 22.09
C LYS A 930 -25.43 -24.15 23.26
N LEU A 931 -26.14 -23.35 24.06
CA LEU A 931 -25.53 -22.63 25.19
C LEU A 931 -24.91 -23.58 26.21
N PHE A 932 -25.54 -24.74 26.44
CA PHE A 932 -25.12 -25.76 27.41
C PHE A 932 -24.79 -27.13 26.76
N ASP A 933 -24.40 -27.17 25.48
CA ASP A 933 -24.14 -28.39 24.67
C ASP A 933 -22.80 -29.09 24.96
N GLY A 934 -22.40 -29.15 26.23
CA GLY A 934 -21.24 -29.88 26.70
C GLY A 934 -21.55 -30.52 28.04
N GLU A 935 -20.99 -31.69 28.33
CA GLU A 935 -21.47 -32.60 29.39
C GLU A 935 -21.94 -31.90 30.66
N TYR A 936 -21.29 -30.82 31.14
CA TYR A 936 -21.86 -29.92 32.16
C TYR A 936 -21.34 -28.47 32.06
N ARG A 937 -20.98 -27.97 30.86
CA ARG A 937 -20.30 -26.65 30.70
C ARG A 937 -20.94 -25.80 29.60
N SER A 938 -20.90 -24.47 29.78
CA SER A 938 -21.31 -23.53 28.73
C SER A 938 -20.33 -23.53 27.56
N ASN A 939 -20.86 -23.42 26.33
CA ASN A 939 -20.02 -23.26 25.14
C ASN A 939 -19.57 -21.80 25.04
N SER A 940 -18.28 -21.52 25.24
CA SER A 940 -17.70 -20.16 25.21
C SER A 940 -18.04 -19.36 23.94
N SER A 941 -18.06 -20.01 22.78
CA SER A 941 -18.40 -19.39 21.50
C SER A 941 -19.89 -19.00 21.47
N CYS A 942 -20.76 -19.88 21.98
CA CYS A 942 -22.18 -19.61 22.11
C CYS A 942 -22.50 -18.56 23.19
N VAL A 943 -21.71 -18.50 24.28
CA VAL A 943 -21.80 -17.43 25.29
C VAL A 943 -21.55 -16.07 24.62
N ASN A 944 -20.48 -15.94 23.83
CA ASN A 944 -20.20 -14.71 23.08
C ASN A 944 -21.33 -14.35 22.09
N PHE A 945 -21.89 -15.33 21.38
CA PHE A 945 -23.05 -15.12 20.50
C PHE A 945 -24.28 -14.64 21.30
N THR A 946 -24.55 -15.26 22.45
CA THR A 946 -25.66 -14.91 23.36
C THR A 946 -25.52 -13.47 23.86
N ILE A 947 -24.31 -13.05 24.24
CA ILE A 947 -24.04 -11.67 24.69
C ILE A 947 -24.33 -10.68 23.56
N LYS A 948 -23.87 -10.95 22.34
CA LYS A 948 -24.17 -10.10 21.18
C LYS A 948 -25.67 -10.04 20.92
N PHE A 949 -26.37 -11.17 20.98
CA PHE A 949 -27.83 -11.24 20.84
C PHE A 949 -28.54 -10.36 21.88
N LEU A 950 -28.17 -10.49 23.16
CA LEU A 950 -28.76 -9.70 24.24
C LEU A 950 -28.52 -8.19 24.10
N LEU A 951 -27.37 -7.79 23.59
CA LEU A 951 -26.98 -6.38 23.46
C LEU A 951 -27.51 -5.70 22.20
N TYR A 952 -27.62 -6.45 21.08
CA TYR A 952 -27.83 -5.84 19.76
C TYR A 952 -29.11 -6.26 19.04
N ALA A 953 -29.74 -7.38 19.40
CA ALA A 953 -30.98 -7.80 18.75
C ALA A 953 -32.16 -6.90 19.14
N PRO A 954 -33.18 -6.73 18.26
CA PRO A 954 -34.40 -6.01 18.58
C PRO A 954 -35.17 -6.68 19.73
N ASN A 955 -36.00 -5.92 20.45
CA ASN A 955 -36.81 -6.42 21.59
C ASN A 955 -35.99 -6.94 22.79
N MET A 956 -34.96 -6.20 23.17
CA MET A 956 -34.02 -6.51 24.27
C MET A 956 -34.65 -7.15 25.53
N ARG A 957 -35.76 -6.60 26.07
CA ARG A 957 -36.39 -7.16 27.28
C ARG A 957 -36.88 -8.59 27.08
N GLU A 958 -37.56 -8.84 25.96
CA GLU A 958 -38.06 -10.17 25.62
C GLU A 958 -36.91 -11.16 25.39
N ASN A 959 -35.84 -10.71 24.75
CA ASN A 959 -34.62 -11.53 24.54
C ASN A 959 -33.98 -11.92 25.87
N VAL A 960 -33.85 -10.99 26.81
CA VAL A 960 -33.34 -11.24 28.17
C VAL A 960 -34.22 -12.29 28.88
N GLN A 961 -35.54 -12.13 28.83
CA GLN A 961 -36.49 -13.06 29.43
C GLN A 961 -36.36 -14.47 28.84
N ASN A 962 -36.24 -14.58 27.51
CA ASN A 962 -36.10 -15.86 26.82
C ASN A 962 -34.78 -16.57 27.16
N VAL A 963 -33.66 -15.84 27.19
CA VAL A 963 -32.36 -16.42 27.56
C VAL A 963 -32.35 -16.85 29.03
N LEU A 964 -32.91 -16.05 29.94
CA LEU A 964 -32.99 -16.41 31.35
C LEU A 964 -33.93 -17.58 31.61
N LYS A 965 -35.00 -17.75 30.81
CA LYS A 965 -35.84 -18.95 30.85
C LYS A 965 -35.05 -20.21 30.47
N ILE A 966 -34.15 -20.13 29.49
CA ILE A 966 -33.24 -21.24 29.15
C ILE A 966 -32.32 -21.57 30.34
N MET A 967 -31.76 -20.54 31.00
CA MET A 967 -30.94 -20.73 32.19
C MET A 967 -31.73 -21.29 33.38
N GLU A 968 -32.98 -20.88 33.57
CA GLU A 968 -33.88 -21.39 34.61
C GLU A 968 -34.15 -22.89 34.42
N LEU A 969 -34.39 -23.32 33.18
CA LEU A 969 -34.55 -24.73 32.85
C LEU A 969 -33.27 -25.52 33.16
N TYR A 970 -32.10 -25.00 32.76
CA TYR A 970 -30.81 -25.61 33.05
C TYR A 970 -30.53 -25.71 34.55
N LYS A 971 -30.87 -24.67 35.33
CA LYS A 971 -30.82 -24.67 36.80
C LYS A 971 -31.70 -25.79 37.37
N LYS A 972 -32.97 -25.86 36.96
CA LYS A 972 -33.89 -26.89 37.45
C LYS A 972 -33.40 -28.32 37.18
N GLU A 973 -32.70 -28.52 36.07
CA GLU A 973 -32.22 -29.84 35.67
C GLU A 973 -30.92 -30.27 36.39
N HIS A 974 -29.98 -29.35 36.63
CA HIS A 974 -28.62 -29.72 37.03
C HIS A 974 -28.13 -29.14 38.36
N TRP A 975 -28.73 -28.07 38.89
CA TRP A 975 -28.17 -27.27 39.98
C TRP A 975 -27.96 -28.04 41.30
N ASP A 976 -28.87 -28.96 41.60
CA ASP A 976 -28.84 -29.78 42.83
C ASP A 976 -28.40 -31.24 42.56
N THR A 977 -27.79 -31.49 41.40
CA THR A 977 -27.29 -32.82 41.03
C THR A 977 -25.83 -33.01 41.43
N SER A 978 -25.28 -34.22 41.23
CA SER A 978 -23.84 -34.48 41.39
C SER A 978 -22.94 -33.61 40.50
N PHE A 979 -23.52 -32.91 39.51
CA PHE A 979 -22.83 -31.98 38.62
C PHE A 979 -23.17 -30.51 38.91
N GLY A 980 -23.88 -30.23 40.00
CA GLY A 980 -24.38 -28.90 40.37
C GLY A 980 -23.30 -27.83 40.41
N GLU A 981 -22.10 -28.15 40.92
CA GLU A 981 -20.99 -27.20 40.92
C GLU A 981 -20.56 -26.80 39.50
N VAL A 982 -20.52 -27.72 38.54
CA VAL A 982 -20.13 -27.38 37.16
C VAL A 982 -21.24 -26.56 36.48
N ALA A 983 -22.51 -26.89 36.73
CA ALA A 983 -23.66 -26.14 36.24
C ALA A 983 -23.69 -24.69 36.78
N LYS A 984 -23.39 -24.52 38.07
CA LYS A 984 -23.22 -23.20 38.71
C LYS A 984 -22.12 -22.39 38.04
N HIS A 985 -20.92 -22.96 37.89
CA HIS A 985 -19.80 -22.29 37.20
C HIS A 985 -20.15 -21.88 35.76
N ALA A 986 -20.92 -22.69 35.03
CA ALA A 986 -21.36 -22.36 33.68
C ALA A 986 -22.27 -21.12 33.64
N ILE A 987 -23.19 -20.99 34.60
CA ILE A 987 -24.10 -19.84 34.72
C ILE A 987 -23.34 -18.59 35.23
N TYR A 988 -22.48 -18.74 36.23
CA TYR A 988 -21.64 -17.67 36.77
C TYR A 988 -20.78 -17.06 35.65
N GLY A 989 -20.14 -17.92 34.85
CA GLY A 989 -19.32 -17.49 33.73
C GLY A 989 -20.09 -16.68 32.68
N ILE A 990 -21.39 -16.93 32.46
CA ILE A 990 -22.17 -16.13 31.51
C ILE A 990 -22.39 -14.70 32.04
N CYS A 991 -22.75 -14.57 33.32
CA CYS A 991 -22.91 -13.25 33.94
C CYS A 991 -21.57 -12.49 34.00
N GLU A 992 -20.48 -13.17 34.33
CA GLU A 992 -19.13 -12.58 34.34
C GLU A 992 -18.73 -12.06 32.96
N ASN A 993 -18.97 -12.82 31.88
CA ASN A 993 -18.68 -12.36 30.52
C ASN A 993 -19.54 -11.16 30.11
N ILE A 994 -20.82 -11.12 30.50
CA ILE A 994 -21.69 -9.95 30.30
C ILE A 994 -21.13 -8.73 31.06
N PHE A 995 -20.74 -8.92 32.31
CA PHE A 995 -20.14 -7.89 33.15
C PHE A 995 -18.87 -7.32 32.51
N ILE A 996 -17.90 -8.16 32.17
CA ILE A 996 -16.64 -7.74 31.54
C ILE A 996 -16.92 -6.99 30.23
N LYS A 997 -17.78 -7.54 29.36
CA LYS A 997 -18.08 -6.92 28.06
C LYS A 997 -18.72 -5.54 28.21
N THR A 998 -19.67 -5.39 29.13
CA THR A 998 -20.35 -4.10 29.35
C THR A 998 -19.46 -3.09 30.10
N MET A 999 -18.51 -3.55 30.91
CA MET A 999 -17.60 -2.70 31.67
C MET A 999 -16.37 -2.23 30.87
N THR A 1000 -16.01 -2.90 29.77
CA THR A 1000 -14.82 -2.59 28.95
C THR A 1000 -15.11 -1.80 27.66
N ILE A 1001 -16.37 -1.60 27.26
CA ILE A 1001 -16.71 -0.80 26.07
C ILE A 1001 -16.36 0.68 26.29
N GLU A 1002 -15.44 1.22 25.48
CA GLU A 1002 -15.13 2.66 25.42
C GLU A 1002 -16.31 3.42 24.78
N GLU A 1003 -16.72 4.53 25.41
CA GLU A 1003 -17.94 5.28 25.09
C GLU A 1003 -18.01 5.82 23.65
N GLN A 1004 -16.91 5.81 22.90
CA GLN A 1004 -16.83 6.43 21.57
C GLN A 1004 -17.17 5.49 20.40
N ILE A 1005 -17.25 4.17 20.60
CA ILE A 1005 -17.34 3.21 19.47
C ILE A 1005 -18.67 2.44 19.41
N ILE A 1006 -19.33 2.15 20.55
CA ILE A 1006 -20.61 1.39 20.59
C ILE A 1006 -21.49 1.86 21.76
N SER A 1007 -22.74 2.24 21.49
CA SER A 1007 -23.72 2.58 22.55
C SER A 1007 -24.42 1.34 23.10
N ILE A 1008 -24.16 0.96 24.35
CA ILE A 1008 -25.00 -0.01 25.07
C ILE A 1008 -26.38 0.63 25.32
N PRO A 1009 -27.50 -0.08 25.13
CA PRO A 1009 -28.82 0.46 25.44
C PRO A 1009 -28.92 0.92 26.90
N GLU A 1010 -29.39 2.15 27.14
CA GLU A 1010 -29.40 2.81 28.47
C GLU A 1010 -30.04 1.98 29.58
N ASN A 1011 -31.01 1.12 29.25
CA ASN A 1011 -31.76 0.31 30.21
C ASN A 1011 -31.33 -1.16 30.28
N PHE A 1012 -30.30 -1.58 29.52
CA PHE A 1012 -29.89 -3.00 29.46
C PHE A 1012 -29.54 -3.55 30.85
N SER A 1013 -28.65 -2.88 31.56
CA SER A 1013 -28.15 -3.34 32.87
C SER A 1013 -29.28 -3.48 33.90
N SER A 1014 -30.22 -2.54 33.91
CA SER A 1014 -31.37 -2.58 34.82
C SER A 1014 -32.32 -3.73 34.47
N ILE A 1015 -32.61 -3.93 33.18
CA ILE A 1015 -33.52 -5.00 32.72
C ILE A 1015 -32.90 -6.38 32.96
N PHE A 1016 -31.63 -6.57 32.62
CA PHE A 1016 -30.93 -7.84 32.85
C PHE A 1016 -30.87 -8.18 34.34
N ALA A 1017 -30.56 -7.20 35.20
CA ALA A 1017 -30.54 -7.39 36.64
C ALA A 1017 -31.92 -7.70 37.24
N GLU A 1018 -32.98 -7.03 36.75
CA GLU A 1018 -34.36 -7.29 37.18
C GLU A 1018 -34.77 -8.74 36.88
N GLU A 1019 -34.53 -9.20 35.66
CA GLU A 1019 -34.88 -10.55 35.24
C GLU A 1019 -33.97 -11.61 35.89
N TRP A 1020 -32.68 -11.35 36.09
CA TRP A 1020 -31.76 -12.25 36.81
C TRP A 1020 -32.25 -12.55 38.22
N LYS A 1021 -32.65 -11.49 38.95
CA LYS A 1021 -33.16 -11.56 40.33
C LYS A 1021 -34.47 -12.35 40.45
N LYS A 1022 -35.20 -12.58 39.34
CA LYS A 1022 -36.39 -13.45 39.32
C LYS A 1022 -36.03 -14.93 39.25
N VAL A 1023 -34.87 -15.27 38.69
CA VAL A 1023 -34.42 -16.66 38.46
C VAL A 1023 -33.43 -17.15 39.52
N PHE A 1024 -32.53 -16.28 39.95
CA PHE A 1024 -31.46 -16.60 40.90
C PHE A 1024 -31.62 -15.80 42.19
N SER A 1025 -31.58 -16.48 43.32
CA SER A 1025 -31.58 -15.80 44.62
C SER A 1025 -30.21 -15.19 44.90
N LEU A 1026 -30.17 -14.25 45.84
CA LEU A 1026 -28.91 -13.64 46.30
C LEU A 1026 -27.97 -14.70 46.92
N ASP A 1027 -28.52 -15.74 47.54
CA ASP A 1027 -27.74 -16.83 48.13
C ASP A 1027 -27.16 -17.77 47.06
N ASP A 1028 -27.84 -17.87 45.91
CA ASP A 1028 -27.40 -18.69 44.77
C ASP A 1028 -26.23 -18.07 44.00
N THR A 1029 -26.20 -16.73 43.88
CA THR A 1029 -25.36 -16.00 42.89
C THR A 1029 -24.89 -14.65 43.46
N LEU A 1030 -24.30 -14.66 44.65
CA LEU A 1030 -23.94 -13.45 45.39
C LEU A 1030 -22.99 -12.53 44.59
N GLU A 1031 -21.93 -13.07 44.00
CA GLU A 1031 -20.94 -12.28 43.24
C GLU A 1031 -21.56 -11.71 41.96
N GLU A 1032 -22.40 -12.47 41.27
CA GLU A 1032 -23.10 -12.02 40.07
C GLU A 1032 -24.10 -10.90 40.40
N HIS A 1033 -24.82 -11.00 41.52
CA HIS A 1033 -25.68 -9.89 41.98
C HIS A 1033 -24.89 -8.60 42.18
N LEU A 1034 -23.67 -8.71 42.73
CA LEU A 1034 -22.75 -7.58 42.89
C LEU A 1034 -22.25 -7.04 41.54
N MET A 1035 -21.91 -7.93 40.59
CA MET A 1035 -21.56 -7.55 39.21
C MET A 1035 -22.68 -6.73 38.56
N LEU A 1036 -23.92 -7.21 38.66
CA LEU A 1036 -25.09 -6.56 38.06
C LEU A 1036 -25.39 -5.20 38.69
N ASP A 1037 -25.28 -5.08 40.01
CA ASP A 1037 -25.42 -3.81 40.70
C ASP A 1037 -24.30 -2.83 40.30
N PHE A 1038 -23.06 -3.29 40.08
CA PHE A 1038 -21.95 -2.47 39.57
C PHE A 1038 -22.15 -2.03 38.12
N MET A 1039 -22.70 -2.90 37.27
CA MET A 1039 -23.10 -2.52 35.92
C MET A 1039 -24.14 -1.40 35.94
N ILE A 1040 -25.16 -1.51 36.79
CA ILE A 1040 -26.16 -0.44 36.95
C ILE A 1040 -25.48 0.87 37.38
N LEU A 1041 -24.56 0.81 38.36
CA LEU A 1041 -23.85 2.00 38.83
C LEU A 1041 -23.11 2.73 37.71
N LYS A 1042 -22.39 2.00 36.84
CA LYS A 1042 -21.65 2.60 35.71
C LYS A 1042 -22.56 3.38 34.74
N TYR A 1043 -23.78 2.90 34.53
CA TYR A 1043 -24.72 3.47 33.56
C TYR A 1043 -25.77 4.42 34.17
N THR A 1044 -25.69 4.72 35.46
CA THR A 1044 -26.53 5.78 36.07
C THR A 1044 -26.02 7.19 35.74
N ASN A 1045 -26.94 8.16 35.60
CA ASN A 1045 -26.69 9.55 35.15
C ASN A 1045 -25.73 10.41 36.04
N ASN A 1046 -25.03 9.82 37.01
CA ASN A 1046 -24.05 10.50 37.86
C ASN A 1046 -22.62 10.03 37.56
N LYS A 1047 -22.27 9.99 36.27
CA LYS A 1047 -20.91 9.71 35.82
C LYS A 1047 -20.00 10.82 36.36
N ASP A 1048 -18.90 10.43 37.01
CA ASP A 1048 -17.93 11.31 37.68
C ASP A 1048 -18.30 11.92 39.05
N ASP A 1049 -19.31 11.41 39.77
CA ASP A 1049 -19.48 11.73 41.20
C ASP A 1049 -18.94 10.61 42.10
N GLU A 1050 -17.69 10.74 42.58
CA GLU A 1050 -17.11 9.77 43.51
C GLU A 1050 -17.89 9.67 44.83
N ASN A 1051 -18.66 10.69 45.23
CA ASN A 1051 -19.54 10.58 46.39
C ASN A 1051 -20.73 9.66 46.11
N PHE A 1052 -21.31 9.74 44.91
CA PHE A 1052 -22.41 8.87 44.52
C PHE A 1052 -21.96 7.41 44.52
N TYR A 1053 -20.81 7.10 43.90
CA TYR A 1053 -20.24 5.75 43.91
C TYR A 1053 -19.91 5.28 45.33
N ALA A 1054 -19.25 6.12 46.14
CA ALA A 1054 -18.91 5.77 47.51
C ALA A 1054 -20.15 5.45 48.35
N ARG A 1055 -21.23 6.27 48.24
CA ARG A 1055 -22.49 6.02 48.96
C ARG A 1055 -23.11 4.69 48.56
N ARG A 1056 -23.19 4.41 47.26
CA ARG A 1056 -23.80 3.18 46.76
C ARG A 1056 -23.01 1.93 47.16
N ILE A 1057 -21.68 1.97 46.99
CA ILE A 1057 -20.79 0.86 47.35
C ILE A 1057 -20.85 0.60 48.87
N THR A 1058 -20.85 1.64 49.70
CA THR A 1058 -20.96 1.50 51.16
C THR A 1058 -22.35 0.99 51.57
N GLN A 1059 -23.44 1.47 50.95
CA GLN A 1059 -24.79 0.97 51.23
C GLN A 1059 -24.96 -0.51 50.89
N MET A 1060 -24.44 -0.94 49.73
CA MET A 1060 -24.43 -2.35 49.34
C MET A 1060 -23.66 -3.22 50.34
N PHE A 1061 -22.49 -2.75 50.78
CA PHE A 1061 -21.69 -3.42 51.80
C PHE A 1061 -22.43 -3.54 53.14
N THR A 1062 -23.03 -2.46 53.63
CA THR A 1062 -23.81 -2.46 54.87
C THR A 1062 -24.97 -3.45 54.78
N TYR A 1063 -25.73 -3.43 53.69
CA TYR A 1063 -26.84 -4.35 53.47
C TYR A 1063 -26.39 -5.82 53.52
N LEU A 1064 -25.29 -6.16 52.82
CA LEU A 1064 -24.79 -7.53 52.82
C LEU A 1064 -24.21 -7.95 54.17
N ARG A 1065 -23.53 -7.04 54.89
CA ARG A 1065 -23.01 -7.30 56.24
C ARG A 1065 -24.14 -7.54 57.22
N ASP A 1066 -25.20 -6.75 57.15
CA ASP A 1066 -26.35 -6.91 58.03
C ASP A 1066 -27.09 -8.24 57.76
N LYS A 1067 -27.03 -8.75 56.51
CA LYS A 1067 -27.61 -10.05 56.12
C LYS A 1067 -26.73 -11.26 56.42
N TYR A 1068 -25.41 -11.19 56.17
CA TYR A 1068 -24.48 -12.33 56.22
C TYR A 1068 -23.40 -12.24 57.31
N GLY A 1069 -23.38 -11.16 58.09
CA GLY A 1069 -22.38 -10.89 59.11
C GLY A 1069 -21.01 -10.48 58.55
N ASP A 1070 -20.02 -10.39 59.44
CA ASP A 1070 -18.67 -9.89 59.13
C ASP A 1070 -17.86 -10.80 58.16
N LEU A 1071 -18.32 -12.03 57.90
CA LEU A 1071 -17.68 -12.92 56.92
C LEU A 1071 -17.72 -12.35 55.49
N ILE A 1072 -18.71 -11.50 55.20
CA ILE A 1072 -18.85 -10.89 53.87
C ILE A 1072 -17.74 -9.90 53.54
N ILE A 1073 -17.02 -9.39 54.55
CA ILE A 1073 -15.99 -8.37 54.39
C ILE A 1073 -14.92 -8.86 53.41
N GLU A 1074 -14.48 -10.12 53.55
CA GLU A 1074 -13.44 -10.70 52.71
C GLU A 1074 -13.93 -10.91 51.27
N VAL A 1075 -15.15 -11.44 51.09
CA VAL A 1075 -15.76 -11.71 49.78
C VAL A 1075 -16.03 -10.42 49.01
N TYR A 1076 -16.68 -9.44 49.66
CA TYR A 1076 -16.98 -8.14 49.05
C TYR A 1076 -15.70 -7.37 48.72
N ARG A 1077 -14.68 -7.46 49.58
CA ARG A 1077 -13.36 -6.87 49.32
C ARG A 1077 -12.70 -7.46 48.08
N GLU A 1078 -12.68 -8.79 47.97
CA GLU A 1078 -12.09 -9.46 46.80
C GLU A 1078 -12.80 -9.02 45.52
N PHE A 1079 -14.14 -9.00 45.53
CA PHE A 1079 -14.94 -8.49 44.43
C PHE A 1079 -14.60 -7.03 44.07
N LEU A 1080 -14.60 -6.11 45.05
CA LEU A 1080 -14.28 -4.70 44.82
C LEU A 1080 -12.90 -4.52 44.18
N SER A 1081 -11.90 -5.27 44.66
CA SER A 1081 -10.53 -5.15 44.16
C SER A 1081 -10.41 -5.53 42.67
N LYS A 1082 -11.25 -6.45 42.19
CA LYS A 1082 -11.32 -6.86 40.78
C LYS A 1082 -12.14 -5.87 39.94
N SER A 1083 -13.26 -5.37 40.46
CA SER A 1083 -14.26 -4.61 39.69
C SER A 1083 -14.02 -3.10 39.63
N LEU A 1084 -13.32 -2.51 40.62
CA LEU A 1084 -13.13 -1.05 40.71
C LEU A 1084 -12.29 -0.46 39.57
N ARG A 1085 -11.34 -1.24 39.03
CA ARG A 1085 -10.52 -0.83 37.89
C ARG A 1085 -11.37 -0.55 36.66
N GLU A 1086 -12.30 -1.45 36.37
CA GLU A 1086 -13.23 -1.35 35.25
C GLU A 1086 -14.29 -0.26 35.45
N LEU A 1087 -14.70 0.00 36.71
CA LEU A 1087 -15.67 1.05 37.03
C LEU A 1087 -15.07 2.47 36.93
N LEU A 1088 -13.83 2.66 37.42
CA LEU A 1088 -13.26 4.01 37.57
C LEU A 1088 -12.54 4.54 36.33
N GLY A 1089 -11.91 3.66 35.53
CA GLY A 1089 -11.37 3.92 34.17
C GLY A 1089 -10.42 5.13 33.95
N GLY A 1090 -9.56 5.02 32.93
CA GLY A 1090 -8.82 6.16 32.34
C GLY A 1090 -7.52 6.59 33.04
N GLN A 1091 -6.89 7.66 32.50
CA GLN A 1091 -5.71 8.29 33.11
C GLN A 1091 -6.09 8.83 34.49
N ASN A 1092 -5.29 8.53 35.53
CA ASN A 1092 -5.51 8.88 36.95
C ASN A 1092 -6.38 7.93 37.79
N TYR A 1093 -6.44 6.63 37.47
CA TYR A 1093 -7.12 5.59 38.28
C TYR A 1093 -6.80 5.68 39.78
N ASP A 1094 -5.52 5.78 40.15
CA ASP A 1094 -5.10 5.81 41.56
C ASP A 1094 -5.65 7.04 42.30
N VAL A 1095 -5.75 8.19 41.62
CA VAL A 1095 -6.31 9.43 42.20
C VAL A 1095 -7.82 9.27 42.44
N LYS A 1096 -8.54 8.71 41.47
CA LYS A 1096 -9.99 8.43 41.61
C LYS A 1096 -10.26 7.41 42.72
N LEU A 1097 -9.44 6.36 42.81
CA LEU A 1097 -9.52 5.33 43.84
C LEU A 1097 -9.27 5.91 45.23
N MET A 1098 -8.32 6.83 45.37
CA MET A 1098 -8.04 7.54 46.62
C MET A 1098 -9.20 8.44 47.06
N LYS A 1099 -9.82 9.17 46.12
CA LYS A 1099 -11.02 9.97 46.40
C LYS A 1099 -12.20 9.10 46.83
N LEU A 1100 -12.47 8.03 46.10
CA LEU A 1100 -13.53 7.08 46.42
C LEU A 1100 -13.33 6.50 47.83
N SER A 1101 -12.11 6.06 48.13
CA SER A 1101 -11.72 5.51 49.44
C SER A 1101 -11.93 6.53 50.58
N ALA A 1102 -11.54 7.79 50.38
CA ALA A 1102 -11.77 8.86 51.34
C ALA A 1102 -13.26 9.07 51.61
N LYS A 1103 -14.09 9.08 50.55
CA LYS A 1103 -15.53 9.26 50.64
C LYS A 1103 -16.24 8.08 51.30
N MET A 1104 -15.83 6.85 51.02
CA MET A 1104 -16.37 5.67 51.71
C MET A 1104 -16.16 5.76 53.23
N LEU A 1105 -14.98 6.23 53.68
CA LEU A 1105 -14.67 6.44 55.10
C LEU A 1105 -15.37 7.65 55.74
N GLU A 1106 -15.74 8.66 54.94
CA GLU A 1106 -16.62 9.75 55.39
C GLU A 1106 -18.05 9.27 55.64
N ILE A 1107 -18.54 8.33 54.81
CA ILE A 1107 -19.91 7.83 54.84
C ILE A 1107 -20.11 6.81 55.96
N ASP A 1108 -19.17 5.87 56.14
CA ASP A 1108 -19.18 4.90 57.23
C ASP A 1108 -17.78 4.75 57.82
N SER A 1109 -17.59 5.14 59.07
CA SER A 1109 -16.31 4.99 59.79
C SER A 1109 -16.23 3.72 60.63
N SER A 1110 -17.14 2.75 60.41
CA SER A 1110 -17.18 1.48 61.15
C SER A 1110 -15.90 0.66 60.91
N LEU A 1111 -15.54 -0.17 61.89
CA LEU A 1111 -14.40 -1.09 61.81
C LEU A 1111 -14.48 -1.98 60.54
N PRO A 1112 -15.64 -2.57 60.17
CA PRO A 1112 -15.80 -3.31 58.92
C PRO A 1112 -15.49 -2.49 57.65
N ASN A 1113 -16.00 -1.26 57.54
CA ASN A 1113 -15.76 -0.43 56.34
C ASN A 1113 -14.29 0.02 56.26
N ASN A 1114 -13.65 0.27 57.40
CA ASN A 1114 -12.21 0.54 57.44
C ASN A 1114 -11.39 -0.66 56.95
N LEU A 1115 -11.78 -1.89 57.33
CA LEU A 1115 -11.12 -3.12 56.86
C LEU A 1115 -11.35 -3.39 55.36
N LEU A 1116 -12.45 -2.91 54.81
CA LEU A 1116 -12.75 -2.95 53.38
C LEU A 1116 -11.86 -1.97 52.58
N VAL A 1117 -11.67 -0.74 53.07
CA VAL A 1117 -10.97 0.33 52.34
C VAL A 1117 -9.45 0.19 52.35
N ILE A 1118 -8.83 -0.26 53.46
CA ILE A 1118 -7.36 -0.35 53.61
C ILE A 1118 -6.68 -1.11 52.46
N PRO A 1119 -7.18 -2.26 52.00
CA PRO A 1119 -6.52 -3.05 50.95
C PRO A 1119 -6.76 -2.52 49.52
N LEU A 1120 -7.67 -1.56 49.34
CA LEU A 1120 -7.96 -0.92 48.05
C LEU A 1120 -6.98 0.23 47.73
N LEU A 1121 -6.11 0.59 48.66
CA LEU A 1121 -5.17 1.71 48.47
C LEU A 1121 -4.05 1.35 47.47
N PRO A 1122 -3.66 2.26 46.55
CA PRO A 1122 -2.67 2.01 45.51
C PRO A 1122 -1.24 1.91 46.08
N GLN A 1123 -0.44 0.97 45.56
CA GLN A 1123 0.96 0.81 45.96
C GLN A 1123 1.76 2.08 45.67
N TYR A 1124 2.45 2.59 46.69
CA TYR A 1124 3.13 3.89 46.63
C TYR A 1124 4.36 3.83 45.70
N GLN A 1125 4.40 4.69 44.67
CA GLN A 1125 5.63 4.96 43.92
C GLN A 1125 6.25 6.26 44.44
N HIS A 1126 7.53 6.22 44.79
CA HIS A 1126 8.29 7.37 45.29
C HIS A 1126 8.25 8.54 44.27
N GLY A 1127 7.66 9.67 44.66
CA GLY A 1127 7.74 10.93 43.91
C GLY A 1127 6.42 11.68 43.66
N CYS A 1128 5.26 11.13 44.01
CA CYS A 1128 3.99 11.85 43.91
C CYS A 1128 3.73 12.73 45.15
N GLU A 1129 3.33 13.99 44.95
CA GLU A 1129 2.84 14.86 46.02
C GLU A 1129 1.63 14.21 46.73
N PHE A 1130 1.60 14.31 48.06
CA PHE A 1130 0.50 13.80 48.87
C PHE A 1130 -0.80 14.54 48.53
N ASP A 1131 -1.72 13.88 47.83
CA ASP A 1131 -3.09 14.37 47.71
C ASP A 1131 -3.71 14.46 49.12
N LYS A 1132 -4.46 15.54 49.40
CA LYS A 1132 -5.18 15.76 50.68
C LYS A 1132 -6.04 14.54 51.06
N ASN A 1133 -6.54 13.82 50.07
CA ASN A 1133 -7.31 12.58 50.25
C ASN A 1133 -6.47 11.45 50.87
N PHE A 1134 -5.20 11.31 50.48
CA PHE A 1134 -4.29 10.32 51.07
C PHE A 1134 -4.01 10.60 52.54
N THR A 1135 -3.70 11.85 52.88
CA THR A 1135 -3.50 12.25 54.28
C THR A 1135 -4.76 12.04 55.11
N TYR A 1136 -5.94 12.31 54.56
CA TYR A 1136 -7.22 12.10 55.22
C TYR A 1136 -7.49 10.61 55.50
N VAL A 1137 -7.36 9.75 54.47
CA VAL A 1137 -7.52 8.29 54.57
C VAL A 1137 -6.55 7.74 55.60
N MET A 1138 -5.27 8.10 55.51
CA MET A 1138 -4.24 7.61 56.44
C MET A 1138 -4.50 8.07 57.88
N LYS A 1139 -4.95 9.30 58.11
CA LYS A 1139 -5.28 9.81 59.45
C LYS A 1139 -6.47 9.05 60.08
N LYS A 1140 -7.52 8.79 59.29
CA LYS A 1140 -8.69 8.03 59.75
C LYS A 1140 -8.31 6.58 60.06
N VAL A 1141 -7.58 5.94 59.16
CA VAL A 1141 -7.10 4.57 59.31
C VAL A 1141 -6.13 4.42 60.49
N GLN A 1142 -5.19 5.36 60.70
CA GLN A 1142 -4.22 5.35 61.82
C GLN A 1142 -4.84 5.66 63.19
N SER A 1143 -5.96 6.38 63.24
CA SER A 1143 -6.66 6.68 64.51
C SER A 1143 -7.34 5.47 65.16
N SER A 1144 -7.28 4.30 64.52
CA SER A 1144 -8.05 3.12 64.87
C SER A 1144 -7.19 2.04 65.55
N LYS A 1145 -7.69 1.37 66.60
CA LYS A 1145 -6.94 0.42 67.45
C LYS A 1145 -7.13 -1.05 67.01
N GLY A 1146 -6.13 -1.91 67.28
CA GLY A 1146 -6.24 -3.37 67.09
C GLY A 1146 -5.87 -3.86 65.69
N ILE A 1147 -6.67 -4.75 65.11
CA ILE A 1147 -6.37 -5.49 63.87
C ILE A 1147 -6.08 -4.59 62.66
N GLN A 1148 -6.65 -3.38 62.60
CA GLN A 1148 -6.35 -2.38 61.57
C GLN A 1148 -4.87 -1.98 61.55
N ARG A 1149 -4.21 -1.88 62.71
CA ARG A 1149 -2.78 -1.55 62.81
C ARG A 1149 -1.90 -2.63 62.19
N VAL A 1150 -2.33 -3.90 62.28
CA VAL A 1150 -1.65 -5.03 61.64
C VAL A 1150 -1.76 -4.95 60.11
N PHE A 1151 -2.94 -4.64 59.58
CA PHE A 1151 -3.15 -4.48 58.14
C PHE A 1151 -2.41 -3.26 57.56
N ILE A 1152 -2.42 -2.12 58.26
CA ILE A 1152 -1.64 -0.92 57.89
C ILE A 1152 -0.14 -1.23 57.84
N ASN A 1153 0.38 -1.91 58.87
CA ASN A 1153 1.79 -2.29 58.91
C ASN A 1153 2.16 -3.27 57.78
N ARG A 1154 1.23 -4.15 57.37
CA ARG A 1154 1.42 -5.06 56.23
C ARG A 1154 1.40 -4.32 54.89
N TYR A 1155 0.55 -3.29 54.75
CA TYR A 1155 0.50 -2.42 53.57
C TYR A 1155 1.81 -1.66 53.37
N PHE A 1156 2.33 -1.03 54.44
CA PHE A 1156 3.62 -0.33 54.41
C PHE A 1156 4.84 -1.23 54.26
N LYS A 1157 4.72 -2.55 54.49
CA LYS A 1157 5.79 -3.51 54.18
C LYS A 1157 5.83 -3.93 52.71
N LYS A 1158 4.75 -3.71 51.96
CA LYS A 1158 4.62 -4.06 50.53
C LYS A 1158 4.86 -2.87 49.59
N CYS A 1159 4.65 -1.64 50.08
CA CYS A 1159 5.15 -0.41 49.46
C CYS A 1159 6.63 -0.25 49.79
#